data_AF-A0A819YVF7-F1
#
_entry.id   AF-A0A819YVF7-F1
#
_cell.length_a   1.000
_cell.length_b   1.000
_cell.length_c   1.000
_cell.angle_alpha   90.00
_cell.angle_beta   90.00
_cell.angle_gamma   90.00
#
_symmetry.space_group_name_H-M   'P 1'
#
loop_
_entity.id
_entity.type
_entity.pdbx_description
1 polymer ?
#
loop_
_entity_poly.entity_id
_entity_poly.type
_entity_poly.pdbx_seq_one_letter_code
_entity_poly.pdbx_strand_id
1 'polypeptide(L)'
;MPSVGTLAFDEFGRPVIILRGQDSKKRLFGIEAHKSHILAAKAVANTLKTSLGPRGMDKCMVSPDGDITITNDGATILSMMHVENEIGKLLVQLSKSQDDEIGDGTTGVVVLAGALLEQAEALLDKGIHPIRIADGYELAAKIALDHLDKIAESYPLDLNKIDPLINTAMTTLGSKIINRCQYQMAEIAVSAIMNVADMERRDVNFELIKVQGKVGGRLEDTILVKGVVIDKTFSHPQMPKEVRDAKIAILTCPFEPPKPKTKHKLDITNVEDYKKLREYEKEKFSEMIKSIKDSGANLVICQWGFDDEANHLLLSQDLPAVRWVGGPEIELIAIATGGRIVPRFQELTSEKLGFAGHVYELDFGTTGDHMLCIEKCAKSNTCTIFVRGGNKMIVEEAKRALHDALCVVRNLVRDNRIVYGGGACEISCAIEVAKEANKIPTIEQYAIRAFADALESVPLALAENSGFSPIKLVSDVKAQQIAQNNSRLGIDCLNKGTNDMKAQSVIETLIGKRQQISLATQLVRMILKIDDIRLPGFTAKEVQRLYSRFKILDKNNCEFLTRENLLCISEVNINPLGKRLIDVIMEDYGENNKIDFQQFIFLLAKFRRAKFKSSVTEFNTRNSKLRFLFDMYDRNHDMKIDRNELLEVLKMMIGGNVHDDQIEMIADHTINELDKDGDKSITFEEFCKTLDRIDADDKMSMKFLS
;
A
#
# COMPACT_ATOMS: atom_id res chain seq x y z
N MET A 1 -29.44 -11.66 -12.14
CA MET A 1 -29.95 -13.00 -12.49
C MET A 1 -28.84 -14.01 -12.31
N PRO A 2 -29.06 -15.15 -11.63
CA PRO A 2 -28.04 -16.19 -11.52
C PRO A 2 -27.80 -16.78 -12.93
N SER A 3 -26.55 -16.85 -13.35
CA SER A 3 -26.15 -17.42 -14.63
C SER A 3 -26.46 -18.93 -14.61
N VAL A 4 -27.53 -19.33 -15.28
CA VAL A 4 -27.89 -20.74 -15.49
C VAL A 4 -26.76 -21.39 -16.29
N GLY A 5 -26.00 -22.27 -15.65
CA GLY A 5 -24.97 -23.09 -16.31
C GLY A 5 -25.59 -24.40 -16.78
N THR A 6 -25.31 -24.78 -18.02
CA THR A 6 -25.74 -26.06 -18.60
C THR A 6 -24.67 -27.11 -18.30
N LEU A 7 -25.03 -28.22 -17.66
CA LEU A 7 -24.12 -29.35 -17.46
C LEU A 7 -24.02 -30.16 -18.77
N ALA A 8 -22.83 -30.27 -19.34
CA ALA A 8 -22.50 -31.14 -20.45
C ALA A 8 -21.54 -32.24 -19.97
N PHE A 9 -21.40 -33.33 -20.72
CA PHE A 9 -20.45 -34.41 -20.41
C PHE A 9 -19.52 -34.61 -21.61
N ASP A 10 -18.21 -34.74 -21.35
CA ASP A 10 -17.22 -35.10 -22.37
C ASP A 10 -17.35 -36.58 -22.78
N GLU A 11 -16.67 -37.01 -23.85
CA GLU A 11 -16.70 -38.39 -24.39
C GLU A 11 -16.33 -39.47 -23.35
N PHE A 12 -15.65 -39.08 -22.28
CA PHE A 12 -15.28 -39.92 -21.13
C PHE A 12 -16.22 -39.80 -19.92
N GLY A 13 -17.40 -39.17 -20.06
CA GLY A 13 -18.42 -39.06 -19.01
C GLY A 13 -18.09 -38.06 -17.89
N ARG A 14 -17.11 -37.16 -18.10
CA ARG A 14 -16.75 -36.12 -17.12
C ARG A 14 -17.68 -34.92 -17.23
N PRO A 15 -18.33 -34.46 -16.13
CA PRO A 15 -19.22 -33.31 -16.18
C PRO A 15 -18.43 -32.00 -16.39
N VAL A 16 -18.82 -31.26 -17.43
CA VAL A 16 -18.34 -29.92 -17.79
C VAL A 16 -19.51 -28.95 -17.67
N ILE A 17 -19.42 -27.96 -16.79
CA ILE A 17 -20.45 -26.93 -16.65
C ILE A 17 -20.18 -25.81 -17.67
N ILE A 18 -21.04 -25.70 -18.67
CA ILE A 18 -21.03 -24.64 -19.69
C ILE A 18 -21.83 -23.45 -19.16
N LEU A 19 -21.14 -22.40 -18.75
CA LEU A 19 -21.74 -21.11 -18.36
C LEU A 19 -21.72 -20.15 -19.57
N ARG A 20 -22.84 -19.48 -19.87
CA ARG A 20 -22.88 -18.42 -20.91
C ARG A 20 -21.86 -17.31 -20.57
N GLY A 21 -20.89 -17.06 -21.46
CA GLY A 21 -19.92 -15.95 -21.37
C GLY A 21 -18.43 -16.33 -21.22
N GLN A 22 -18.03 -17.57 -21.51
CA GLN A 22 -16.66 -18.08 -21.34
C GLN A 22 -15.57 -17.29 -22.11
N ASP A 23 -15.87 -16.72 -23.29
CA ASP A 23 -14.83 -16.09 -24.13
C ASP A 23 -14.18 -14.84 -23.51
N SER A 24 -14.79 -14.26 -22.48
CA SER A 24 -14.31 -13.01 -21.83
C SER A 24 -13.55 -13.23 -20.52
N LYS A 25 -13.56 -14.44 -19.94
CA LYS A 25 -13.00 -14.70 -18.60
C LYS A 25 -11.86 -15.71 -18.70
N LYS A 26 -10.62 -15.23 -18.52
CA LYS A 26 -9.46 -16.11 -18.36
C LYS A 26 -9.62 -16.89 -17.07
N ARG A 27 -9.81 -18.21 -17.20
CA ARG A 27 -9.91 -19.16 -16.09
C ARG A 27 -8.65 -20.02 -16.07
N LEU A 28 -7.99 -20.07 -14.92
CA LEU A 28 -6.93 -21.03 -14.63
C LEU A 28 -7.50 -22.04 -13.63
N PHE A 29 -7.31 -23.33 -13.88
CA PHE A 29 -7.89 -24.39 -13.04
C PHE A 29 -6.87 -25.49 -12.71
N GLY A 30 -7.03 -26.08 -11.53
CA GLY A 30 -6.28 -27.25 -11.08
C GLY A 30 -4.78 -26.98 -10.90
N ILE A 31 -3.95 -27.91 -11.40
CA ILE A 31 -2.48 -27.89 -11.20
C ILE A 31 -1.85 -26.64 -11.81
N GLU A 32 -2.33 -26.19 -12.97
CA GLU A 32 -1.78 -25.01 -13.65
C GLU A 32 -2.01 -23.73 -12.84
N ALA A 33 -3.18 -23.62 -12.18
CA ALA A 33 -3.45 -22.52 -11.26
C ALA A 33 -2.47 -22.53 -10.07
N HIS A 34 -2.27 -23.68 -9.43
CA HIS A 34 -1.31 -23.81 -8.34
C HIS A 34 0.12 -23.46 -8.75
N LYS A 35 0.57 -23.92 -9.92
CA LYS A 35 1.91 -23.56 -10.44
C LYS A 35 2.05 -22.06 -10.71
N SER A 36 1.02 -21.44 -11.28
CA SER A 36 0.99 -19.98 -11.49
C SER A 36 1.09 -19.22 -10.17
N HIS A 37 0.37 -19.68 -9.14
CA HIS A 37 0.42 -19.10 -7.79
C HIS A 37 1.82 -19.22 -7.16
N ILE A 38 2.41 -20.41 -7.22
CA ILE A 38 3.73 -20.68 -6.66
C ILE A 38 4.80 -19.84 -7.37
N LEU A 39 4.74 -19.75 -8.70
CA LEU A 39 5.68 -18.94 -9.48
C LEU A 39 5.61 -17.46 -9.11
N ALA A 40 4.40 -16.92 -8.93
CA ALA A 40 4.22 -15.53 -8.49
C ALA A 40 4.79 -15.31 -7.08
N ALA A 41 4.50 -16.21 -6.15
CA ALA A 41 5.02 -16.14 -4.79
C ALA A 41 6.55 -16.24 -4.73
N LYS A 42 7.13 -17.16 -5.50
CA LYS A 42 8.58 -17.34 -5.63
C LYS A 42 9.27 -16.10 -6.19
N ALA A 43 8.67 -15.45 -7.18
CA ALA A 43 9.21 -14.19 -7.73
C ALA A 43 9.29 -13.08 -6.67
N VAL A 44 8.23 -12.92 -5.86
CA VAL A 44 8.19 -11.95 -4.77
C VAL A 44 9.23 -12.29 -3.70
N ALA A 45 9.29 -13.55 -3.27
CA ALA A 45 10.26 -14.02 -2.27
C ALA A 45 11.72 -13.83 -2.74
N ASN A 46 12.04 -14.18 -3.98
CA ASN A 46 13.38 -14.00 -4.56
C ASN A 46 13.79 -12.53 -4.64
N THR A 47 12.84 -11.62 -4.85
CA THR A 47 13.10 -10.18 -4.84
C THR A 47 13.55 -9.73 -3.46
N LEU A 48 12.94 -10.23 -2.39
CA LEU A 48 13.27 -9.89 -1.01
C LEU A 48 14.47 -10.64 -0.44
N LYS A 49 14.80 -11.82 -0.96
CA LYS A 49 15.87 -12.69 -0.46
C LYS A 49 17.21 -11.96 -0.31
N THR A 50 17.53 -11.05 -1.23
CA THR A 50 18.77 -10.25 -1.23
C THR A 50 18.86 -9.19 -0.13
N SER A 51 17.76 -8.92 0.58
CA SER A 51 17.70 -7.99 1.71
C SER A 51 17.77 -8.71 3.07
N LEU A 52 17.82 -10.05 3.10
CA LEU A 52 17.83 -10.81 4.35
C LEU A 52 19.22 -10.84 5.02
N GLY A 53 19.28 -10.49 6.30
CA GLY A 53 20.46 -10.63 7.15
C GLY A 53 21.37 -9.40 7.23
N PRO A 54 22.45 -9.44 8.03
CA PRO A 54 23.32 -8.28 8.28
C PRO A 54 24.14 -7.83 7.05
N ARG A 55 24.25 -8.71 6.05
CA ARG A 55 24.86 -8.43 4.73
C ARG A 55 23.81 -8.23 3.63
N GLY A 56 22.54 -8.12 4.01
CA GLY A 56 21.45 -7.79 3.09
C GLY A 56 21.60 -6.38 2.52
N MET A 57 21.09 -6.18 1.30
CA MET A 57 21.17 -4.90 0.60
C MET A 57 19.81 -4.20 0.60
N ASP A 58 19.85 -2.88 0.81
CA ASP A 58 18.67 -2.02 0.75
C ASP A 58 18.17 -1.87 -0.70
N LYS A 59 16.87 -1.63 -0.84
CA LYS A 59 16.24 -1.38 -2.14
C LYS A 59 15.85 0.07 -2.29
N CYS A 60 16.19 0.64 -3.43
CA CYS A 60 15.76 1.98 -3.83
C CYS A 60 14.43 1.87 -4.57
N MET A 61 13.36 2.37 -3.96
CA MET A 61 12.01 2.43 -4.49
C MET A 61 11.68 3.86 -4.89
N VAL A 62 11.06 4.04 -6.05
CA VAL A 62 10.62 5.36 -6.52
C VAL A 62 9.10 5.34 -6.62
N SER A 63 8.45 6.22 -5.86
CA SER A 63 7.00 6.44 -5.93
C SER A 63 6.59 6.96 -7.31
N PRO A 64 5.34 6.72 -7.76
CA PRO A 64 4.78 7.40 -8.93
C PRO A 64 4.92 8.93 -8.88
N ASP A 65 4.96 9.51 -7.68
CA ASP A 65 5.12 10.95 -7.45
C ASP A 65 6.59 11.43 -7.55
N GLY A 66 7.54 10.50 -7.73
CA GLY A 66 8.98 10.79 -7.80
C GLY A 66 9.71 10.78 -6.45
N ASP A 67 8.99 10.56 -5.35
CA ASP A 67 9.61 10.39 -4.03
C ASP A 67 10.43 9.10 -3.99
N ILE A 68 11.72 9.25 -3.68
CA ILE A 68 12.64 8.13 -3.52
C ILE A 68 12.50 7.62 -2.09
N THR A 69 12.51 6.31 -1.88
CA THR A 69 12.69 5.68 -0.57
C THR A 69 13.74 4.58 -0.67
N ILE A 70 14.71 4.57 0.24
CA ILE A 70 15.72 3.52 0.35
C ILE A 70 15.46 2.80 1.66
N THR A 71 15.26 1.49 1.61
CA THR A 71 14.94 0.72 2.81
C THR A 71 15.33 -0.75 2.69
N ASN A 72 15.63 -1.36 3.83
CA ASN A 72 15.83 -2.81 3.95
C ASN A 72 14.54 -3.54 4.35
N ASP A 73 13.58 -2.83 4.94
CA ASP A 73 12.41 -3.45 5.55
C ASP A 73 11.48 -4.09 4.49
N GLY A 74 11.25 -5.39 4.64
CA GLY A 74 10.46 -6.19 3.71
C GLY A 74 9.01 -5.75 3.60
N ALA A 75 8.38 -5.29 4.69
CA ALA A 75 7.00 -4.81 4.66
C ALA A 75 6.89 -3.52 3.87
N THR A 76 7.80 -2.57 4.13
CA THR A 76 7.89 -1.32 3.40
C THR A 76 8.17 -1.54 1.91
N ILE A 77 9.14 -2.38 1.55
CA ILE A 77 9.47 -2.71 0.14
C ILE A 77 8.23 -3.23 -0.59
N LEU A 78 7.52 -4.19 0.01
CA LEU A 78 6.34 -4.81 -0.60
C LEU A 78 5.16 -3.85 -0.70
N SER A 79 4.99 -2.94 0.26
CA SER A 79 3.92 -1.95 0.23
C SER A 79 4.09 -0.92 -0.89
N MET A 80 5.33 -0.58 -1.24
CA MET A 80 5.66 0.33 -2.34
C MET A 80 5.64 -0.37 -3.70
N MET A 81 5.78 -1.69 -3.73
CA MET A 81 5.75 -2.47 -4.96
C MET A 81 4.30 -2.63 -5.44
N HIS A 82 4.00 -2.15 -6.65
CA HIS A 82 2.67 -2.34 -7.25
C HIS A 82 2.52 -3.78 -7.78
N VAL A 83 2.03 -4.69 -6.92
CA VAL A 83 1.84 -6.10 -7.26
C VAL A 83 0.45 -6.34 -7.85
N GLU A 84 0.40 -6.72 -9.14
CA GLU A 84 -0.86 -7.00 -9.83
C GLU A 84 -1.45 -8.36 -9.47
N ASN A 85 -0.60 -9.37 -9.25
CA ASN A 85 -1.03 -10.73 -8.94
C ASN A 85 -1.65 -10.82 -7.53
N GLU A 86 -2.84 -11.42 -7.44
CA GLU A 86 -3.57 -11.56 -6.16
C GLU A 86 -2.79 -12.36 -5.11
N ILE A 87 -2.03 -13.39 -5.49
CA ILE A 87 -1.17 -14.13 -4.56
C ILE A 87 -0.03 -13.26 -4.04
N GLY A 88 0.50 -12.40 -4.90
CA GLY A 88 1.51 -11.44 -4.50
C GLY A 88 0.96 -10.43 -3.49
N LYS A 89 -0.29 -9.96 -3.66
CA LYS A 89 -0.97 -9.11 -2.66
C LYS A 89 -1.15 -9.82 -1.31
N LEU A 90 -1.44 -11.13 -1.32
CA LEU A 90 -1.50 -11.92 -0.10
C LEU A 90 -0.15 -11.97 0.63
N LEU A 91 0.98 -12.04 -0.09
CA LEU A 91 2.31 -11.96 0.51
C LEU A 91 2.63 -10.56 1.06
N VAL A 92 2.16 -9.50 0.40
CA VAL A 92 2.26 -8.12 0.92
C VAL A 92 1.53 -8.02 2.26
N GLN A 93 0.31 -8.57 2.34
CA GLN A 93 -0.47 -8.60 3.58
C GLN A 93 0.18 -9.45 4.68
N LEU A 94 0.80 -10.58 4.32
CA LEU A 94 1.55 -11.42 5.26
C LEU A 94 2.71 -10.64 5.91
N SER A 95 3.51 -9.96 5.09
CA SER A 95 4.63 -9.15 5.57
C SER A 95 4.16 -8.03 6.49
N LYS A 96 3.08 -7.33 6.09
CA LYS A 96 2.48 -6.27 6.90
C LYS A 96 1.89 -6.78 8.21
N SER A 97 1.27 -7.96 8.22
CA SER A 97 0.72 -8.54 9.45
C SER A 97 1.82 -8.90 10.46
N GLN A 98 2.96 -9.40 9.96
CA GLN A 98 4.14 -9.65 10.80
C GLN A 98 4.70 -8.34 11.39
N ASP A 99 4.71 -7.26 10.60
CA ASP A 99 5.14 -5.94 11.04
C ASP A 99 4.21 -5.36 12.13
N ASP A 100 2.89 -5.39 11.91
CA ASP A 100 1.91 -4.86 12.86
C ASP A 100 1.91 -5.61 14.20
N GLU A 101 2.09 -6.94 14.19
CA GLU A 101 2.07 -7.77 15.41
C GLU A 101 3.41 -7.78 16.15
N ILE A 102 4.50 -8.09 15.45
CA ILE A 102 5.82 -8.32 16.04
C ILE A 102 6.74 -7.11 15.81
N GLY A 103 6.69 -6.49 14.64
CA GLY A 103 7.58 -5.39 14.22
C GLY A 103 9.00 -5.83 13.87
N ASP A 104 9.20 -7.11 13.58
CA ASP A 104 10.45 -7.67 13.06
C ASP A 104 10.16 -8.95 12.28
N GLY A 105 11.09 -9.37 11.42
CA GLY A 105 10.98 -10.60 10.64
C GLY A 105 10.09 -10.50 9.39
N THR A 106 9.79 -9.28 8.92
CA THR A 106 8.99 -8.98 7.73
C THR A 106 9.57 -9.62 6.46
N THR A 107 10.89 -9.55 6.27
CA THR A 107 11.57 -10.18 5.14
C THR A 107 11.57 -11.71 5.25
N GLY A 108 11.86 -12.23 6.45
CA GLY A 108 11.99 -13.67 6.69
C GLY A 108 10.67 -14.44 6.51
N VAL A 109 9.52 -13.84 6.89
CA VAL A 109 8.21 -14.51 6.75
C VAL A 109 7.86 -14.76 5.29
N VAL A 110 8.20 -13.83 4.39
CA VAL A 110 7.93 -13.94 2.96
C VAL A 110 8.88 -14.92 2.29
N VAL A 111 10.16 -14.92 2.67
CA VAL A 111 11.15 -15.89 2.18
C VAL A 111 10.75 -17.32 2.58
N LEU A 112 10.33 -17.52 3.83
CA LEU A 112 9.86 -18.83 4.30
C LEU A 112 8.60 -19.29 3.56
N ALA A 113 7.61 -18.40 3.37
CA ALA A 113 6.40 -18.72 2.62
C ALA A 113 6.70 -19.08 1.16
N GLY A 114 7.62 -18.36 0.52
CA GLY A 114 8.08 -18.66 -0.84
C GLY A 114 8.77 -20.03 -0.95
N ALA A 115 9.64 -20.35 0.01
CA ALA A 115 10.33 -21.64 0.07
C ALA A 115 9.37 -22.81 0.31
N LEU A 116 8.38 -22.65 1.19
CA LEU A 116 7.35 -23.65 1.44
C LEU A 116 6.51 -23.95 0.19
N LEU A 117 6.17 -22.91 -0.60
CA LEU A 117 5.46 -23.06 -1.87
C LEU A 117 6.32 -23.73 -2.94
N GLU A 118 7.61 -23.39 -3.01
CA GLU A 118 8.56 -24.06 -3.91
C GLU A 118 8.70 -25.55 -3.60
N GLN A 119 8.81 -25.92 -2.32
CA GLN A 119 8.82 -27.33 -1.92
C GLN A 119 7.48 -28.02 -2.17
N ALA A 120 6.36 -27.30 -2.08
CA ALA A 120 5.05 -27.83 -2.41
C ALA A 120 4.92 -28.14 -3.92
N GLU A 121 5.51 -27.32 -4.80
CA GLU A 121 5.54 -27.59 -6.25
C GLU A 121 6.13 -28.97 -6.57
N ALA A 122 7.27 -29.30 -5.94
CA ALA A 122 7.93 -30.59 -6.13
C ALA A 122 7.09 -31.78 -5.65
N LEU A 123 6.18 -31.58 -4.69
CA LEU A 123 5.24 -32.58 -4.21
C LEU A 123 4.00 -32.69 -5.11
N LEU A 124 3.52 -31.57 -5.65
CA LEU A 124 2.43 -31.54 -6.62
C LEU A 124 2.82 -32.27 -7.91
N ASP A 125 4.06 -32.11 -8.36
CA ASP A 125 4.60 -32.83 -9.53
C ASP A 125 4.70 -34.34 -9.32
N LYS A 126 4.83 -34.79 -8.07
CA LYS A 126 4.76 -36.21 -7.69
C LYS A 126 3.33 -36.74 -7.57
N GLY A 127 2.32 -35.88 -7.79
CA GLY A 127 0.90 -36.25 -7.73
C GLY A 127 0.29 -36.23 -6.34
N ILE A 128 0.93 -35.60 -5.35
CA ILE A 128 0.36 -35.48 -4.00
C ILE A 128 -0.71 -34.37 -4.00
N HIS A 129 -1.88 -34.66 -3.42
CA HIS A 129 -2.98 -33.71 -3.38
C HIS A 129 -2.65 -32.46 -2.54
N PRO A 130 -2.94 -31.22 -3.00
CA PRO A 130 -2.61 -29.97 -2.29
C PRO A 130 -3.07 -29.92 -0.82
N ILE A 131 -4.29 -30.41 -0.55
CA ILE A 131 -4.84 -30.45 0.82
C ILE A 131 -3.99 -31.33 1.75
N ARG A 132 -3.49 -32.47 1.27
CA ARG A 132 -2.63 -33.36 2.08
C ARG A 132 -1.28 -32.72 2.38
N ILE A 133 -0.75 -31.94 1.44
CA ILE A 133 0.47 -31.14 1.66
C ILE A 133 0.19 -30.11 2.75
N ALA A 134 -0.93 -29.39 2.65
CA ALA A 134 -1.31 -28.36 3.62
C ALA A 134 -1.51 -28.92 5.03
N ASP A 135 -2.15 -30.09 5.17
CA ASP A 135 -2.32 -30.75 6.47
C ASP A 135 -0.98 -31.25 7.03
N GLY A 136 -0.10 -31.80 6.17
CA GLY A 136 1.26 -32.19 6.55
C GLY A 136 2.13 -31.02 7.00
N TYR A 137 2.03 -29.86 6.34
CA TYR A 137 2.71 -28.63 6.75
C TYR A 137 2.19 -28.09 8.09
N GLU A 138 0.90 -28.20 8.37
CA GLU A 138 0.33 -27.80 9.67
C GLU A 138 0.89 -28.67 10.81
N LEU A 139 1.02 -29.98 10.59
CA LEU A 139 1.65 -30.90 11.55
C LEU A 139 3.13 -30.58 11.76
N ALA A 140 3.88 -30.34 10.67
CA ALA A 140 5.28 -29.98 10.72
C ALA A 140 5.51 -28.66 11.48
N ALA A 141 4.66 -27.65 11.25
CA ALA A 141 4.72 -26.38 11.94
C ALA A 141 4.50 -26.53 13.46
N LYS A 142 3.55 -27.36 13.89
CA LYS A 142 3.33 -27.66 15.32
C LYS A 142 4.57 -28.26 15.96
N ILE A 143 5.18 -29.25 15.30
CA ILE A 143 6.43 -29.89 15.77
C ILE A 143 7.56 -28.87 15.88
N ALA A 144 7.71 -27.99 14.88
CA ALA A 144 8.73 -26.94 14.89
C ALA A 144 8.50 -25.94 16.04
N LEU A 145 7.25 -25.51 16.28
CA LEU A 145 6.89 -24.59 17.37
C LEU A 145 7.16 -25.22 18.76
N ASP A 146 6.81 -26.48 18.95
CA ASP A 146 7.08 -27.22 20.20
C ASP A 146 8.59 -27.37 20.44
N HIS A 147 9.38 -27.56 19.38
CA HIS A 147 10.83 -27.60 19.47
C HIS A 147 11.44 -26.24 19.80
N LEU A 148 10.91 -25.15 19.21
CA LEU A 148 11.31 -23.78 19.53
C LEU A 148 11.11 -23.47 21.03
N ASP A 149 10.01 -23.92 21.62
CA ASP A 149 9.76 -23.73 23.06
C ASP A 149 10.76 -24.50 23.94
N LYS A 150 11.25 -25.66 23.48
CA LYS A 150 12.25 -26.47 24.22
C LYS A 150 13.65 -25.87 24.16
N ILE A 151 14.03 -25.26 23.04
CA ILE A 151 15.37 -24.66 22.86
C ILE A 151 15.48 -23.24 23.42
N ALA A 152 14.34 -22.60 23.72
CA ALA A 152 14.31 -21.23 24.17
C ALA A 152 15.01 -21.07 25.53
N GLU A 153 15.82 -20.01 25.65
CA GLU A 153 16.42 -19.61 26.92
C GLU A 153 15.66 -18.41 27.50
N SER A 154 15.39 -18.42 28.80
CA SER A 154 14.77 -17.28 29.48
C SER A 154 15.84 -16.30 29.96
N TYR A 155 15.72 -15.03 29.58
CA TYR A 155 16.53 -13.94 30.13
C TYR A 155 15.65 -13.15 31.11
N PRO A 156 15.88 -13.24 32.43
CA PRO A 156 15.14 -12.41 33.37
C PRO A 156 15.45 -10.93 33.11
N LEU A 157 14.39 -10.11 33.04
CA LEU A 157 14.47 -8.66 32.89
C LEU A 157 14.90 -8.05 34.22
N ASP A 158 16.20 -8.05 34.50
CA ASP A 158 16.74 -7.32 35.64
C ASP A 158 16.98 -5.86 35.24
N LEU A 159 16.36 -4.92 35.95
CA LEU A 159 16.55 -3.46 35.76
C LEU A 159 18.02 -3.03 35.81
N ASN A 160 18.87 -3.83 36.48
CA ASN A 160 20.30 -3.57 36.65
C ASN A 160 21.18 -4.17 35.54
N LYS A 161 20.64 -5.02 34.66
CA LYS A 161 21.37 -5.67 33.56
C LYS A 161 20.63 -5.43 32.24
N ILE A 162 20.88 -4.27 31.66
CA ILE A 162 20.26 -3.82 30.40
C ILE A 162 21.00 -4.41 29.18
N ASP A 163 22.21 -4.93 29.36
CA ASP A 163 23.08 -5.46 28.30
C ASP A 163 22.41 -6.51 27.38
N PRO A 164 21.60 -7.47 27.88
CA PRO A 164 20.92 -8.43 27.01
C PRO A 164 19.87 -7.79 26.10
N LEU A 165 19.16 -6.76 26.59
CA LEU A 165 18.20 -5.99 25.80
C LEU A 165 18.91 -5.21 24.69
N ILE A 166 20.05 -4.60 25.03
CA ILE A 166 20.89 -3.86 24.07
C ILE A 166 21.42 -4.82 23.01
N ASN A 167 21.93 -5.99 23.39
CA ASN A 167 22.42 -7.00 22.44
C ASN A 167 21.32 -7.49 21.48
N THR A 168 20.09 -7.64 21.98
CA THR A 168 18.97 -8.05 21.13
C THR A 168 18.59 -6.93 20.15
N ALA A 169 18.47 -5.69 20.63
CA ALA A 169 18.22 -4.53 19.76
C ALA A 169 19.34 -4.31 18.73
N MET A 170 20.60 -4.57 19.11
CA MET A 170 21.75 -4.54 18.20
C MET A 170 21.61 -5.57 17.08
N THR A 171 21.12 -6.78 17.37
CA THR A 171 20.91 -7.81 16.35
C THR A 171 19.93 -7.33 15.28
N THR A 172 18.81 -6.72 15.68
CA THR A 172 17.78 -6.17 14.77
C THR A 172 18.24 -4.93 13.99
N LEU A 173 19.13 -4.12 14.57
CA LEU A 173 19.68 -2.93 13.91
C LEU A 173 20.85 -3.26 12.97
N GLY A 174 21.50 -4.43 13.15
CA GLY A 174 22.70 -4.83 12.41
C GLY A 174 22.49 -5.03 10.90
N SER A 175 21.25 -5.28 10.46
CA SER A 175 20.89 -5.43 9.03
C SER A 175 20.45 -4.15 8.34
N LYS A 176 20.59 -2.99 8.99
CA LYS A 176 20.09 -1.70 8.47
C LYS A 176 21.20 -0.67 8.30
N ILE A 177 20.89 0.46 7.65
CA ILE A 177 21.82 1.59 7.41
C ILE A 177 22.50 2.07 8.71
N ILE A 178 21.83 1.90 9.85
CA ILE A 178 22.30 2.32 11.19
C ILE A 178 23.46 1.47 11.73
N ASN A 179 23.92 0.43 11.04
CA ASN A 179 24.99 -0.46 11.52
C ASN A 179 26.23 0.29 12.11
N ARG A 180 26.59 1.46 11.56
CA ARG A 180 27.69 2.30 12.10
C ARG A 180 27.45 2.80 13.54
N CYS A 181 26.20 3.11 13.90
CA CYS A 181 25.80 3.69 15.18
C CYS A 181 24.85 2.77 15.97
N GLN A 182 24.90 1.47 15.69
CA GLN A 182 23.96 0.48 16.24
C GLN A 182 23.90 0.46 17.77
N TYR A 183 25.04 0.65 18.45
CA TYR A 183 25.08 0.60 19.92
C TYR A 183 24.31 1.77 20.55
N GLN A 184 24.58 3.00 20.09
CA GLN A 184 23.88 4.20 20.57
C GLN A 184 22.37 4.12 20.31
N MET A 185 21.99 3.64 19.12
CA MET A 185 20.57 3.51 18.75
C MET A 185 19.87 2.40 19.55
N ALA A 186 20.56 1.28 19.82
CA ALA A 186 20.06 0.22 20.69
C ALA A 186 19.88 0.72 22.13
N GLU A 187 20.84 1.46 22.68
CA GLU A 187 20.75 2.06 24.01
C GLU A 187 19.57 3.04 24.12
N ILE A 188 19.38 3.88 23.10
CA ILE A 188 18.25 4.81 23.01
C ILE A 188 16.92 4.05 22.97
N ALA A 189 16.80 3.03 22.12
CA ALA A 189 15.57 2.25 21.99
C ALA A 189 15.22 1.54 23.31
N VAL A 190 16.21 0.91 23.95
CA VAL A 190 16.01 0.22 25.23
C VAL A 190 15.65 1.22 26.34
N SER A 191 16.37 2.34 26.43
CA SER A 191 16.08 3.39 27.42
C SER A 191 14.69 4.00 27.24
N ALA A 192 14.23 4.17 25.99
CA ALA A 192 12.89 4.65 25.68
C ALA A 192 11.82 3.66 26.18
N ILE A 193 11.95 2.37 25.85
CA ILE A 193 10.99 1.35 26.28
C ILE A 193 10.97 1.21 27.80
N MET A 194 12.13 1.16 28.46
CA MET A 194 12.21 1.01 29.91
C MET A 194 11.60 2.19 30.68
N ASN A 195 11.55 3.38 30.08
CA ASN A 195 10.93 4.56 30.68
C ASN A 195 9.39 4.54 30.54
N VAL A 196 8.86 3.83 29.55
CA VAL A 196 7.42 3.77 29.24
C VAL A 196 6.78 2.45 29.72
N ALA A 197 7.57 1.38 29.84
CA ALA A 197 7.10 0.05 30.15
C ALA A 197 6.47 -0.03 31.54
N ASP A 198 5.26 -0.58 31.59
CA ASP A 198 4.62 -0.97 32.84
C ASP A 198 5.04 -2.41 33.17
N MET A 199 5.93 -2.56 34.15
CA MET A 199 6.48 -3.86 34.54
C MET A 199 5.46 -4.78 35.21
N GLU A 200 4.38 -4.24 35.80
CA GLU A 200 3.34 -5.04 36.42
C GLU A 200 2.44 -5.68 35.35
N ARG A 201 2.08 -4.88 34.33
CA ARG A 201 1.25 -5.35 33.21
C ARG A 201 2.03 -6.03 32.10
N ARG A 202 3.37 -5.89 32.09
CA ARG A 202 4.26 -6.32 30.99
C ARG A 202 3.79 -5.83 29.64
N ASP A 203 3.34 -4.58 29.58
CA ASP A 203 2.86 -3.96 28.37
C ASP A 203 3.55 -2.62 28.13
N VAL A 204 3.64 -2.25 26.86
CA VAL A 204 4.30 -1.03 26.41
C VAL A 204 3.38 -0.32 25.43
N ASN A 205 2.93 0.88 25.80
CA ASN A 205 2.15 1.71 24.89
C ASN A 205 3.08 2.56 24.01
N PHE A 206 3.09 2.28 22.70
CA PHE A 206 3.90 3.04 21.75
C PHE A 206 3.43 4.48 21.53
N GLU A 207 2.17 4.82 21.83
CA GLU A 207 1.68 6.19 21.70
C GLU A 207 2.48 7.16 22.58
N LEU A 208 3.05 6.67 23.69
CA LEU A 208 3.90 7.45 24.61
C LEU A 208 5.33 7.66 24.11
N ILE A 209 5.74 7.01 23.02
CA ILE A 209 7.06 7.13 22.40
C ILE A 209 6.91 7.86 21.07
N LYS A 210 7.31 9.12 21.02
CA LYS A 210 7.32 9.88 19.77
C LYS A 210 8.66 9.70 19.06
N VAL A 211 8.66 9.32 17.80
CA VAL A 211 9.88 9.31 16.97
C VAL A 211 9.81 10.49 16.00
N GLN A 212 10.58 11.53 16.26
CA GLN A 212 10.62 12.74 15.44
C GLN A 212 11.94 12.78 14.70
N GLY A 213 11.92 13.05 13.40
CA GLY A 213 13.15 13.17 12.62
C GLY A 213 13.22 14.48 11.86
N LYS A 214 14.41 15.09 11.87
CA LYS A 214 14.69 16.32 11.15
C LYS A 214 15.97 16.15 10.32
N VAL A 215 15.96 16.70 9.12
CA VAL A 215 17.14 16.72 8.26
C VAL A 215 18.17 17.70 8.80
N GLY A 216 19.45 17.34 8.72
CA GLY A 216 20.58 18.12 9.19
C GLY A 216 21.38 17.38 10.27
N GLY A 217 22.66 17.71 10.37
CA GLY A 217 23.59 16.99 11.25
C GLY A 217 23.92 15.58 10.75
N ARG A 218 24.48 14.77 11.66
CA ARG A 218 24.84 13.37 11.40
C ARG A 218 23.89 12.42 12.14
N LEU A 219 23.95 11.13 11.81
CA LEU A 219 23.13 10.11 12.49
C LEU A 219 23.50 9.99 13.98
N GLU A 220 24.76 10.21 14.32
CA GLU A 220 25.31 10.19 15.68
C GLU A 220 24.73 11.29 16.58
N ASP A 221 24.20 12.36 16.00
CA ASP A 221 23.57 13.47 16.75
C ASP A 221 22.15 13.12 17.23
N THR A 222 21.70 11.88 17.01
CA THR A 222 20.39 11.39 17.46
C THR A 222 20.38 11.24 18.98
N ILE A 223 19.37 11.81 19.63
CA ILE A 223 19.27 11.86 21.09
C ILE A 223 17.91 11.36 21.58
N LEU A 224 17.90 10.77 22.78
CA LEU A 224 16.69 10.47 23.53
C LEU A 224 16.34 11.66 24.42
N VAL A 225 15.23 12.31 24.13
CA VAL A 225 14.69 13.38 24.98
C VAL A 225 13.66 12.76 25.94
N LYS A 226 13.93 12.86 27.24
CA LYS A 226 12.98 12.48 28.30
C LYS A 226 11.89 13.54 28.47
N GLY A 227 11.03 13.63 27.46
CA GLY A 227 9.96 14.61 27.34
C GLY A 227 9.43 14.66 25.91
N VAL A 228 8.98 15.84 25.47
CA VAL A 228 8.31 16.02 24.17
C VAL A 228 9.06 17.02 23.30
N VAL A 229 9.35 16.64 22.05
CA VAL A 229 9.88 17.56 21.02
C VAL A 229 8.78 17.87 20.00
N ILE A 230 8.66 19.13 19.64
CA ILE A 230 7.62 19.66 18.75
C ILE A 230 8.27 20.42 17.58
N ASP A 231 7.80 20.20 16.35
CA ASP A 231 8.26 20.94 15.16
C ASP A 231 7.57 22.30 15.05
N LYS A 232 7.72 23.11 16.11
CA LYS A 232 7.21 24.47 16.25
C LYS A 232 8.21 25.33 17.00
N THR A 233 8.17 26.62 16.68
CA THR A 233 8.93 27.68 17.35
C THR A 233 8.01 28.46 18.29
N PHE A 234 8.58 29.36 19.09
CA PHE A 234 7.79 30.36 19.77
C PHE A 234 7.05 31.26 18.77
N SER A 235 5.89 31.77 19.18
CA SER A 235 4.98 32.51 18.29
C SER A 235 5.51 33.86 17.85
N HIS A 236 6.39 34.50 18.64
CA HIS A 236 7.00 35.79 18.31
C HIS A 236 8.53 35.71 18.44
N PRO A 237 9.33 36.25 17.49
CA PRO A 237 10.81 36.13 17.53
C PRO A 237 11.47 36.78 18.75
N GLN A 238 10.82 37.78 19.37
CA GLN A 238 11.31 38.45 20.57
C GLN A 238 10.99 37.70 21.88
N MET A 239 10.22 36.60 21.82
CA MET A 239 9.99 35.78 23.01
C MET A 239 11.29 35.10 23.47
N PRO A 240 11.43 34.80 24.77
CA PRO A 240 12.61 34.12 25.28
C PRO A 240 12.71 32.73 24.67
N LYS A 241 13.93 32.36 24.25
CA LYS A 241 14.24 31.04 23.68
C LYS A 241 14.33 29.91 24.71
N GLU A 242 14.44 30.26 25.99
CA GLU A 242 14.56 29.31 27.10
C GLU A 242 13.65 29.76 28.25
N VAL A 243 12.89 28.81 28.80
CA VAL A 243 12.00 28.98 29.95
C VAL A 243 12.35 27.90 30.97
N ARG A 244 12.70 28.30 32.19
CA ARG A 244 12.98 27.40 33.32
C ARG A 244 11.77 27.32 34.25
N ASP A 245 11.57 26.15 34.85
CA ASP A 245 10.45 25.84 35.75
C ASP A 245 9.10 26.24 35.15
N ALA A 246 8.86 25.75 33.93
CA ALA A 246 7.68 26.03 33.13
C ALA A 246 6.39 25.43 33.75
N LYS A 247 5.46 26.28 34.16
CA LYS A 247 4.05 25.99 34.40
C LYS A 247 3.26 26.21 33.11
N ILE A 248 2.93 25.10 32.46
CA ILE A 248 2.41 25.07 31.09
C ILE A 248 0.88 25.06 31.11
N ALA A 249 0.27 26.06 30.47
CA ALA A 249 -1.15 26.06 30.15
C ALA A 249 -1.39 25.37 28.80
N ILE A 250 -2.09 24.24 28.83
CA ILE A 250 -2.41 23.44 27.64
C ILE A 250 -3.85 23.76 27.22
N LEU A 251 -3.99 24.41 26.06
CA LEU A 251 -5.25 25.01 25.63
C LEU A 251 -5.69 24.46 24.26
N THR A 252 -6.98 24.14 24.13
CA THR A 252 -7.59 23.77 22.84
C THR A 252 -8.53 24.85 22.30
N CYS A 253 -8.59 26.02 22.95
CA CYS A 253 -9.32 27.18 22.47
C CYS A 253 -8.45 28.08 21.57
N PRO A 254 -9.02 28.65 20.50
CA PRO A 254 -8.34 29.67 19.71
C PRO A 254 -8.26 30.99 20.50
N PHE A 255 -7.16 31.73 20.32
CA PHE A 255 -7.06 33.13 20.77
C PHE A 255 -7.65 34.04 19.69
N GLU A 256 -8.98 34.01 19.58
CA GLU A 256 -9.76 34.87 18.70
C GLU A 256 -10.94 35.45 19.49
N PRO A 257 -11.49 36.60 19.05
CA PRO A 257 -12.74 37.09 19.59
C PRO A 257 -13.82 36.00 19.46
N PRO A 258 -14.64 35.77 20.50
CA PRO A 258 -15.58 34.65 20.53
C PRO A 258 -16.61 34.80 19.39
N LYS A 259 -16.47 33.96 18.37
CA LYS A 259 -17.42 33.88 17.26
C LYS A 259 -18.52 32.86 17.62
N PRO A 260 -19.80 33.20 17.47
CA PRO A 260 -20.86 32.22 17.60
C PRO A 260 -20.70 31.14 16.53
N LYS A 261 -20.93 29.87 16.89
CA LYS A 261 -20.86 28.75 15.93
C LYS A 261 -21.98 28.79 14.88
N THR A 262 -23.08 29.47 15.19
CA THR A 262 -24.18 29.73 14.26
C THR A 262 -23.82 30.84 13.28
N LYS A 263 -24.31 30.79 12.03
CA LYS A 263 -24.19 31.90 11.07
C LYS A 263 -24.82 33.15 11.68
N HIS A 264 -24.00 34.06 12.18
CA HIS A 264 -24.40 35.36 12.70
C HIS A 264 -23.82 36.44 11.80
N LYS A 265 -24.67 37.37 11.36
CA LYS A 265 -24.24 38.59 10.68
C LYS A 265 -24.36 39.72 11.69
N LEU A 266 -23.27 40.44 11.91
CA LEU A 266 -23.24 41.59 12.80
C LEU A 266 -23.36 42.84 11.91
N ASP A 267 -24.55 43.42 11.87
CA ASP A 267 -24.83 44.60 11.06
C ASP A 267 -24.40 45.85 11.82
N ILE A 268 -23.40 46.56 11.28
CA ILE A 268 -22.84 47.78 11.88
C ILE A 268 -23.48 48.98 11.19
N THR A 269 -24.43 49.65 11.85
CA THR A 269 -25.14 50.81 11.28
C THR A 269 -24.48 52.15 11.59
N ASN A 270 -23.80 52.27 12.73
CA ASN A 270 -23.22 53.54 13.21
C ASN A 270 -21.70 53.44 13.43
N VAL A 271 -21.02 54.59 13.32
CA VAL A 271 -19.57 54.71 13.59
C VAL A 271 -19.24 54.46 15.08
N GLU A 272 -20.16 54.79 15.99
CA GLU A 272 -19.99 54.54 17.43
C GLU A 272 -20.00 53.04 17.75
N ASP A 273 -20.86 52.27 17.09
CA ASP A 273 -20.95 50.81 17.29
C ASP A 273 -19.68 50.11 16.79
N TYR A 274 -19.08 50.63 15.71
CA TYR A 274 -17.76 50.17 15.24
C TYR A 274 -16.66 50.42 16.28
N LYS A 275 -16.64 51.59 16.94
CA LYS A 275 -15.67 51.90 18.00
C LYS A 275 -15.85 51.00 19.21
N LYS A 276 -17.10 50.79 19.66
CA LYS A 276 -17.43 49.87 20.76
C LYS A 276 -17.02 48.44 20.46
N LEU A 277 -17.22 47.97 19.23
CA LEU A 277 -16.80 46.64 18.80
C LEU A 277 -15.28 46.49 18.90
N ARG A 278 -14.53 47.49 18.44
CA ARG A 278 -13.06 47.49 18.54
C ARG A 278 -12.56 47.53 19.99
N GLU A 279 -13.22 48.29 20.86
CA GLU A 279 -12.92 48.31 22.29
C GLU A 279 -13.23 46.94 22.93
N TYR A 280 -14.37 46.35 22.60
CA TYR A 280 -14.77 45.03 23.06
C TYR A 280 -13.77 43.94 22.64
N GLU A 281 -13.27 43.95 21.40
CA GLU A 281 -12.24 43.01 20.93
C GLU A 281 -10.97 43.11 21.79
N LYS A 282 -10.47 44.33 22.02
CA LYS A 282 -9.30 44.57 22.87
C LYS A 282 -9.50 44.15 24.33
N GLU A 283 -10.66 44.47 24.89
CA GLU A 283 -11.02 44.07 26.25
C GLU A 283 -11.06 42.55 26.37
N LYS A 284 -11.66 41.85 25.39
CA LYS A 284 -11.74 40.38 25.39
C LYS A 284 -10.37 39.73 25.30
N PHE A 285 -9.46 40.24 24.47
CA PHE A 285 -8.08 39.73 24.46
C PHE A 285 -7.37 39.96 25.79
N SER A 286 -7.56 41.13 26.40
CA SER A 286 -6.99 41.46 27.71
C SER A 286 -7.54 40.56 28.82
N GLU A 287 -8.84 40.27 28.83
CA GLU A 287 -9.49 39.32 29.76
C GLU A 287 -8.93 37.90 29.62
N MET A 288 -8.76 37.41 28.39
CA MET A 288 -8.22 36.06 28.12
C MET A 288 -6.79 35.93 28.65
N ILE A 289 -5.94 36.92 28.38
CA ILE A 289 -4.55 36.92 28.84
C ILE A 289 -4.46 37.08 30.36
N LYS A 290 -5.31 37.93 30.94
CA LYS A 290 -5.38 38.09 32.39
C LYS A 290 -5.76 36.78 33.08
N SER A 291 -6.71 36.02 32.53
CA SER A 291 -7.09 34.70 33.05
C SER A 291 -5.91 33.72 33.08
N ILE A 292 -5.02 33.78 32.10
CA ILE A 292 -3.79 32.97 32.05
C ILE A 292 -2.81 33.40 33.12
N LYS A 293 -2.62 34.71 33.27
CA LYS A 293 -1.70 35.25 34.28
C LYS A 293 -2.19 34.97 35.70
N ASP A 294 -3.49 35.10 35.94
CA ASP A 294 -4.14 34.80 37.23
C ASP A 294 -4.01 33.32 37.60
N SER A 295 -3.96 32.42 36.61
CA SER A 295 -3.69 30.99 36.84
C SER A 295 -2.25 30.70 37.28
N GLY A 296 -1.32 31.64 37.05
CA GLY A 296 0.11 31.51 37.35
C GLY A 296 0.90 30.68 36.33
N ALA A 297 0.39 30.54 35.10
CA ALA A 297 1.11 29.90 34.00
C ALA A 297 2.22 30.81 33.47
N ASN A 298 3.32 30.21 33.02
CA ASN A 298 4.45 30.92 32.41
C ASN A 298 4.74 30.50 30.96
N LEU A 299 4.08 29.46 30.46
CA LEU A 299 4.17 29.03 29.06
C LEU A 299 2.77 28.66 28.59
N VAL A 300 2.38 29.13 27.41
CA VAL A 300 1.09 28.81 26.80
C VAL A 300 1.29 27.94 25.57
N ILE A 301 0.60 26.80 25.53
CA ILE A 301 0.61 25.90 24.38
C ILE A 301 -0.82 25.75 23.87
N CYS A 302 -1.04 26.14 22.61
CA CYS A 302 -2.34 26.09 21.96
C CYS A 302 -2.36 25.16 20.75
N GLN A 303 -3.50 24.48 20.60
CA GLN A 303 -3.81 23.72 19.39
C GLN A 303 -4.02 24.60 18.18
N TRP A 304 -4.69 25.73 18.38
CA TRP A 304 -5.08 26.67 17.32
C TRP A 304 -4.11 27.83 17.21
N GLY A 305 -4.31 28.64 16.17
CA GLY A 305 -3.59 29.88 15.95
C GLY A 305 -3.89 30.97 16.98
N PHE A 306 -3.06 32.01 16.95
CA PHE A 306 -3.27 33.27 17.63
C PHE A 306 -3.50 34.36 16.60
N ASP A 307 -4.38 35.31 16.94
CA ASP A 307 -4.43 36.59 16.25
C ASP A 307 -3.17 37.43 16.55
N ASP A 308 -2.80 38.33 15.63
CA ASP A 308 -1.57 39.11 15.75
C ASP A 308 -1.61 40.07 16.95
N GLU A 309 -2.78 40.65 17.24
CA GLU A 309 -2.99 41.49 18.43
C GLU A 309 -2.78 40.67 19.72
N ALA A 310 -3.30 39.45 19.78
CA ALA A 310 -3.14 38.56 20.92
C ALA A 310 -1.66 38.17 21.13
N ASN A 311 -0.93 37.91 20.05
CA ASN A 311 0.49 37.55 20.10
C ASN A 311 1.35 38.70 20.66
N HIS A 312 1.09 39.94 20.23
CA HIS A 312 1.76 41.13 20.77
C HIS A 312 1.42 41.35 22.26
N LEU A 313 0.17 41.12 22.66
CA LEU A 313 -0.22 41.26 24.07
C LEU A 313 0.43 40.18 24.94
N LEU A 314 0.52 38.93 24.46
CA LEU A 314 1.23 37.84 25.16
C LEU A 314 2.70 38.19 25.38
N LEU A 315 3.36 38.75 24.36
CA LEU A 315 4.73 39.26 24.48
C LEU A 315 4.83 40.38 25.52
N SER A 316 3.90 41.35 25.51
CA SER A 316 3.93 42.48 26.46
C SER A 316 3.75 42.07 27.93
N GLN A 317 3.20 40.87 28.15
CA GLN A 317 2.97 40.27 29.46
C GLN A 317 4.02 39.23 29.86
N ASP A 318 5.10 39.09 29.08
CA ASP A 318 6.16 38.10 29.26
C ASP A 318 5.63 36.65 29.32
N LEU A 319 4.65 36.33 28.46
CA LEU A 319 4.09 34.98 28.32
C LEU A 319 4.50 34.37 26.96
N PRO A 320 5.56 33.55 26.95
CA PRO A 320 5.92 32.73 25.80
C PRO A 320 4.74 31.86 25.38
N ALA A 321 4.50 31.81 24.08
CA ALA A 321 3.37 31.08 23.53
C ALA A 321 3.75 30.25 22.31
N VAL A 322 3.10 29.10 22.16
CA VAL A 322 3.26 28.17 21.03
C VAL A 322 1.89 27.97 20.41
N ARG A 323 1.79 28.24 19.11
CA ARG A 323 0.56 28.09 18.32
C ARG A 323 0.64 26.89 17.39
N TRP A 324 -0.53 26.40 16.96
CA TRP A 324 -0.66 25.33 15.96
C TRP A 324 0.00 24.00 16.38
N VAL A 325 -0.12 23.61 17.64
CA VAL A 325 0.36 22.31 18.11
C VAL A 325 -0.63 21.21 17.71
N GLY A 326 -0.13 20.07 17.22
CA GLY A 326 -0.99 18.98 16.77
C GLY A 326 -1.81 18.37 17.93
N GLY A 327 -2.97 17.81 17.61
CA GLY A 327 -3.81 17.11 18.61
C GLY A 327 -3.06 16.01 19.38
N PRO A 328 -2.41 15.05 18.69
CA PRO A 328 -1.62 14.01 19.35
C PRO A 328 -0.44 14.57 20.16
N GLU A 329 0.15 15.68 19.72
CA GLU A 329 1.25 16.32 20.44
C GLU A 329 0.77 16.96 21.74
N ILE A 330 -0.42 17.57 21.75
CA ILE A 330 -1.02 18.14 22.96
C ILE A 330 -1.33 17.07 24.00
N GLU A 331 -1.84 15.92 23.58
CA GLU A 331 -2.08 14.78 24.47
C GLU A 331 -0.77 14.29 25.09
N LEU A 332 0.30 14.17 24.29
CA LEU A 332 1.61 13.79 24.79
C LEU A 332 2.20 14.80 25.77
N ILE A 333 2.05 16.10 25.49
CA ILE A 333 2.49 17.17 26.41
C ILE A 333 1.70 17.11 27.71
N ALA A 334 0.39 16.88 27.64
CA ALA A 334 -0.46 16.75 28.83
C ALA A 334 -0.04 15.55 29.70
N ILE A 335 0.24 14.40 29.09
CA ILE A 335 0.72 13.21 29.81
C ILE A 335 2.10 13.46 30.42
N ALA A 336 3.05 13.99 29.65
CA ALA A 336 4.41 14.24 30.10
C ALA A 336 4.45 15.27 31.26
N THR A 337 3.76 16.40 31.10
CA THR A 337 3.77 17.49 32.07
C THR A 337 2.83 17.25 33.26
N GLY A 338 1.93 16.26 33.16
CA GLY A 338 0.87 16.01 34.12
C GLY A 338 -0.27 17.03 34.09
N GLY A 339 -0.27 17.96 33.13
CA GLY A 339 -1.30 18.98 32.96
C GLY A 339 -2.60 18.42 32.39
N ARG A 340 -3.70 19.16 32.57
CA ARG A 340 -4.97 18.85 31.92
C ARG A 340 -5.19 19.75 30.71
N ILE A 341 -5.74 19.17 29.65
CA ILE A 341 -6.13 19.91 28.46
C ILE A 341 -7.35 20.76 28.80
N VAL A 342 -7.24 22.09 28.65
CA VAL A 342 -8.30 23.03 29.01
C VAL A 342 -9.00 23.56 27.74
N PRO A 343 -10.31 23.38 27.60
CA PRO A 343 -11.04 23.81 26.41
C PRO A 343 -11.53 25.25 26.45
N ARG A 344 -11.60 25.88 27.63
CA ARG A 344 -12.11 27.24 27.84
C ARG A 344 -11.24 28.00 28.83
N PHE A 345 -10.95 29.27 28.54
CA PHE A 345 -10.13 30.13 29.41
C PHE A 345 -10.66 30.27 30.84
N GLN A 346 -11.99 30.26 31.05
CA GLN A 346 -12.60 30.39 32.38
C GLN A 346 -12.36 29.17 33.27
N GLU A 347 -12.06 28.02 32.68
CA GLU A 347 -11.81 26.78 33.43
C GLU A 347 -10.33 26.62 33.81
N LEU A 348 -9.47 27.59 33.43
CA LEU A 348 -8.05 27.56 33.72
C LEU A 348 -7.82 27.80 35.21
N THR A 349 -7.28 26.80 35.89
CA THR A 349 -6.92 26.84 37.31
C THR A 349 -5.49 26.39 37.48
N SER A 350 -4.82 26.86 38.53
CA SER A 350 -3.42 26.52 38.83
C SER A 350 -3.17 25.01 38.95
N GLU A 351 -4.15 24.25 39.46
CA GLU A 351 -4.09 22.79 39.58
C GLU A 351 -4.09 22.03 38.24
N LYS A 352 -4.57 22.67 37.16
CA LYS A 352 -4.65 22.06 35.82
C LYS A 352 -3.39 22.29 34.99
N LEU A 353 -2.48 23.14 35.46
CA LEU A 353 -1.24 23.46 34.75
C LEU A 353 -0.28 22.27 34.76
N GLY A 354 0.39 22.05 33.64
CA GLY A 354 1.49 21.09 33.54
C GLY A 354 2.79 21.67 34.11
N PHE A 355 3.71 20.82 34.54
CA PHE A 355 5.04 21.24 35.00
C PHE A 355 6.15 20.63 34.14
N ALA A 356 7.08 21.48 33.68
CA ALA A 356 8.32 21.08 33.01
C ALA A 356 9.50 21.92 33.54
N GLY A 357 10.60 21.27 33.92
CA GLY A 357 11.75 21.98 34.47
C GLY A 357 12.50 22.83 33.44
N HIS A 358 12.46 22.46 32.16
CA HIS A 358 13.21 23.16 31.12
C HIS A 358 12.50 23.08 29.77
N VAL A 359 12.20 24.24 29.18
CA VAL A 359 11.63 24.34 27.84
C VAL A 359 12.51 25.27 27.02
N TYR A 360 13.05 24.77 25.92
CA TYR A 360 14.00 25.54 25.12
C TYR A 360 13.88 25.23 23.63
N GLU A 361 14.30 26.19 22.83
CA GLU A 361 14.36 26.07 21.38
C GLU A 361 15.71 25.47 20.96
N LEU A 362 15.65 24.37 20.22
CA LEU A 362 16.80 23.72 19.60
C LEU A 362 17.10 24.41 18.27
N ASP A 363 18.23 25.11 18.21
CA ASP A 363 18.71 25.77 17.00
C ASP A 363 19.48 24.79 16.10
N PHE A 364 19.03 24.63 14.85
CA PHE A 364 19.73 23.78 13.87
C PHE A 364 20.53 24.66 12.91
N GLY A 365 21.79 24.90 13.26
CA GLY A 365 22.66 25.88 12.59
C GLY A 365 22.78 25.74 11.07
N THR A 366 22.58 24.54 10.49
CA THR A 366 22.67 24.32 9.04
C THR A 366 21.43 24.72 8.24
N THR A 367 20.23 24.69 8.83
CA THR A 367 18.97 24.93 8.12
C THR A 367 18.23 26.17 8.62
N GLY A 368 18.64 26.76 9.75
CA GLY A 368 17.92 27.87 10.38
C GLY A 368 16.54 27.47 10.93
N ASP A 369 16.23 26.16 10.90
CA ASP A 369 15.04 25.60 11.51
C ASP A 369 15.24 25.47 13.02
N HIS A 370 14.15 25.65 13.74
CA HIS A 370 14.11 25.60 15.19
C HIS A 370 13.00 24.67 15.67
N MET A 371 13.25 23.92 16.73
CA MET A 371 12.25 23.01 17.33
C MET A 371 12.19 23.21 18.82
N LEU A 372 10.99 23.16 19.39
CA LEU A 372 10.81 23.27 20.82
C LEU A 372 11.03 21.91 21.50
N CYS A 373 11.87 21.90 22.52
CA CYS A 373 12.14 20.76 23.39
C CYS A 373 11.58 21.05 24.79
N ILE A 374 10.82 20.11 25.34
CA ILE A 374 10.26 20.16 26.70
C ILE A 374 10.90 19.01 27.49
N GLU A 375 11.72 19.34 28.49
CA GLU A 375 12.45 18.40 29.33
C GLU A 375 12.11 18.55 30.83
N LYS A 376 12.50 17.52 31.61
CA LYS A 376 12.34 17.45 33.07
C LYS A 376 10.88 17.62 33.51
N CYS A 377 9.99 16.89 32.86
CA CYS A 377 8.57 16.90 33.19
C CYS A 377 8.26 16.13 34.48
N ALA A 378 7.18 16.48 35.16
CA ALA A 378 6.77 15.86 36.43
C ALA A 378 6.45 14.36 36.30
N LYS A 379 5.92 13.92 35.14
CA LYS A 379 5.71 12.51 34.80
C LYS A 379 6.57 12.14 33.60
N SER A 380 7.67 11.43 33.81
CA SER A 380 8.62 11.11 32.75
C SER A 380 8.21 9.92 31.86
N ASN A 381 6.99 9.41 31.97
CA ASN A 381 6.52 8.22 31.25
C ASN A 381 6.32 8.44 29.73
N THR A 382 6.66 9.61 29.22
CA THR A 382 6.64 9.94 27.78
C THR A 382 8.06 10.30 27.36
N CYS A 383 8.49 9.80 26.21
CA CYS A 383 9.79 10.14 25.64
C CYS A 383 9.71 10.40 24.15
N THR A 384 10.63 11.24 23.66
CA THR A 384 10.78 11.52 22.24
C THR A 384 12.17 11.12 21.78
N ILE A 385 12.24 10.25 20.78
CA ILE A 385 13.50 9.94 20.09
C ILE A 385 13.65 10.94 18.95
N PHE A 386 14.67 11.80 19.05
CA PHE A 386 14.94 12.83 18.06
C PHE A 386 16.04 12.38 17.11
N VAL A 387 15.63 11.95 15.92
CA VAL A 387 16.50 11.39 14.88
C VAL A 387 17.06 12.49 13.98
N ARG A 388 18.37 12.46 13.79
CA ARG A 388 19.11 13.37 12.90
C ARG A 388 19.68 12.61 11.72
N GLY A 389 19.91 13.30 10.61
CA GLY A 389 20.51 12.67 9.44
C GLY A 389 20.74 13.67 8.30
N GLY A 390 21.80 13.44 7.53
CA GLY A 390 22.20 14.37 6.46
C GLY A 390 21.21 14.46 5.29
N ASN A 391 20.38 13.43 5.09
CA ASN A 391 19.36 13.41 4.04
C ASN A 391 18.05 12.84 4.61
N LYS A 392 16.90 13.30 4.08
CA LYS A 392 15.55 12.82 4.42
C LYS A 392 15.45 11.30 4.31
N MET A 393 16.08 10.72 3.29
CA MET A 393 16.15 9.27 3.04
C MET A 393 16.68 8.49 4.25
N ILE A 394 17.80 8.97 4.80
CA ILE A 394 18.47 8.34 5.94
C ILE A 394 17.63 8.54 7.21
N VAL A 395 17.02 9.72 7.37
CA VAL A 395 16.15 10.02 8.53
C VAL A 395 14.94 9.09 8.55
N GLU A 396 14.24 8.93 7.41
CA GLU A 396 13.07 8.06 7.33
C GLU A 396 13.44 6.59 7.53
N GLU A 397 14.58 6.13 6.97
CA GLU A 397 15.05 4.77 7.24
C GLU A 397 15.48 4.59 8.70
N ALA A 398 16.09 5.61 9.31
CA ALA A 398 16.48 5.55 10.70
C ALA A 398 15.28 5.49 11.65
N LYS A 399 14.19 6.19 11.34
CA LYS A 399 12.92 6.07 12.07
C LYS A 399 12.37 4.64 12.00
N ARG A 400 12.36 4.02 10.83
CA ARG A 400 11.88 2.64 10.65
C ARG A 400 12.75 1.65 11.41
N ALA A 401 14.07 1.76 11.27
CA ALA A 401 14.99 0.91 12.00
C ALA A 401 14.84 0.99 13.53
N LEU A 402 14.62 2.20 14.05
CA LEU A 402 14.33 2.42 15.47
C LEU A 402 12.97 1.83 15.85
N HIS A 403 11.95 1.94 15.02
CA HIS A 403 10.66 1.31 15.25
C HIS A 403 10.80 -0.20 15.43
N ASP A 404 11.53 -0.88 14.54
CA ASP A 404 11.75 -2.33 14.64
C ASP A 404 12.50 -2.70 15.94
N ALA A 405 13.52 -1.91 16.32
CA ALA A 405 14.25 -2.12 17.56
C ALA A 405 13.33 -1.93 18.80
N LEU A 406 12.48 -0.91 18.80
CA LEU A 406 11.49 -0.67 19.85
C LEU A 406 10.49 -1.83 19.95
N CYS A 407 10.03 -2.36 18.80
CA CYS A 407 9.17 -3.52 18.71
C CYS A 407 9.81 -4.79 19.30
N VAL A 408 11.07 -5.05 18.98
CA VAL A 408 11.81 -6.20 19.52
C VAL A 408 12.01 -6.09 21.03
N VAL A 409 12.34 -4.91 21.55
CA VAL A 409 12.48 -4.70 22.99
C VAL A 409 11.13 -4.83 23.71
N ARG A 410 10.04 -4.30 23.13
CA ARG A 410 8.67 -4.53 23.63
C ARG A 410 8.35 -6.03 23.71
N ASN A 411 8.71 -6.78 22.68
CA ASN A 411 8.44 -8.22 22.63
C ASN A 411 9.14 -8.97 23.76
N LEU A 412 10.37 -8.56 24.12
CA LEU A 412 11.08 -9.09 25.29
C LEU A 412 10.44 -8.73 26.63
N VAL A 413 9.85 -7.52 26.74
CA VAL A 413 9.09 -7.11 27.94
C VAL A 413 7.85 -8.00 28.13
N ARG A 414 7.16 -8.34 27.03
CA ARG A 414 5.98 -9.22 27.04
C ARG A 414 6.35 -10.67 27.32
N ASP A 415 7.33 -11.21 26.61
CA ASP A 415 7.85 -12.58 26.77
C ASP A 415 9.37 -12.56 26.82
N ASN A 416 9.92 -12.98 27.96
CA ASN A 416 11.35 -12.88 28.26
C ASN A 416 12.19 -14.03 27.68
N ARG A 417 11.58 -14.86 26.80
CA ARG A 417 12.22 -15.99 26.15
C ARG A 417 12.87 -15.59 24.84
N ILE A 418 14.10 -16.05 24.64
CA ILE A 418 14.88 -15.77 23.44
C ILE A 418 15.27 -17.07 22.74
N VAL A 419 15.63 -16.93 21.48
CA VAL A 419 16.27 -17.96 20.66
C VAL A 419 17.49 -17.39 19.97
N TYR A 420 18.41 -18.26 19.57
CA TYR A 420 19.61 -17.86 18.86
C TYR A 420 19.34 -17.75 17.37
N GLY A 421 19.71 -16.61 16.80
CA GLY A 421 19.45 -16.31 15.39
C GLY A 421 20.50 -16.88 14.44
N GLY A 422 20.80 -16.17 13.36
CA GLY A 422 21.80 -16.59 12.38
C GLY A 422 21.44 -17.90 11.66
N GLY A 423 20.16 -18.25 11.59
CA GLY A 423 19.70 -19.51 11.02
C GLY A 423 19.80 -20.72 11.96
N ALA A 424 20.32 -20.56 13.19
CA ALA A 424 20.53 -21.67 14.12
C ALA A 424 19.21 -22.32 14.54
N CYS A 425 18.19 -21.50 14.84
CA CYS A 425 16.88 -21.97 15.25
C CYS A 425 16.15 -22.72 14.10
N GLU A 426 16.28 -22.24 12.87
CA GLU A 426 15.70 -22.86 11.68
C GLU A 426 16.36 -24.21 11.37
N ILE A 427 17.70 -24.32 11.43
CA ILE A 427 18.41 -25.59 11.24
C ILE A 427 18.02 -26.58 12.35
N SER A 428 17.93 -26.11 13.59
CA SER A 428 17.50 -26.94 14.74
C SER A 428 16.11 -27.53 14.49
N CYS A 429 15.17 -26.71 14.04
CA CYS A 429 13.81 -27.14 13.72
C CYS A 429 13.79 -28.08 12.52
N ALA A 430 14.57 -27.82 11.47
CA ALA A 430 14.66 -28.69 10.30
C ALA A 430 15.14 -30.10 10.68
N ILE A 431 16.16 -30.20 11.55
CA ILE A 431 16.66 -31.49 12.05
C ILE A 431 15.57 -32.25 12.81
N GLU A 432 14.86 -31.59 13.72
CA GLU A 432 13.85 -32.25 14.56
C GLU A 432 12.62 -32.67 13.73
N VAL A 433 12.13 -31.78 12.86
CA VAL A 433 11.02 -32.08 11.93
C VAL A 433 11.39 -33.24 11.01
N ALA A 434 12.63 -33.31 10.52
CA ALA A 434 13.11 -34.42 9.69
C ALA A 434 13.18 -35.76 10.46
N LYS A 435 13.53 -35.74 11.75
CA LYS A 435 13.51 -36.95 12.60
C LYS A 435 12.08 -37.44 12.82
N GLU A 436 11.15 -36.53 13.13
CA GLU A 436 9.74 -36.87 13.30
C GLU A 436 9.10 -37.37 12.00
N ALA A 437 9.50 -36.82 10.85
CA ALA A 437 9.08 -37.32 9.54
C ALA A 437 9.40 -38.82 9.37
N ASN A 438 10.53 -39.31 9.88
CA ASN A 438 10.91 -40.73 9.78
C ASN A 438 9.99 -41.66 10.60
N LYS A 439 9.33 -41.15 11.64
CA LYS A 439 8.42 -41.93 12.50
C LYS A 439 7.03 -42.11 11.88
N ILE A 440 6.64 -41.21 10.99
CA ILE A 440 5.31 -41.19 10.38
C ILE A 440 5.32 -42.09 9.13
N PRO A 441 4.48 -43.13 9.06
CA PRO A 441 4.45 -44.06 7.92
C PRO A 441 3.51 -43.61 6.78
N THR A 442 2.75 -42.52 6.95
CA THR A 442 1.76 -42.05 6.00
C THR A 442 2.35 -41.12 4.94
N ILE A 443 1.57 -40.81 3.89
CA ILE A 443 1.97 -39.91 2.79
C ILE A 443 2.35 -38.51 3.30
N GLU A 444 1.80 -38.08 4.44
CA GLU A 444 2.17 -36.81 5.09
C GLU A 444 3.68 -36.72 5.42
N GLN A 445 4.39 -37.85 5.54
CA GLN A 445 5.84 -37.90 5.70
C GLN A 445 6.58 -37.06 4.65
N TYR A 446 6.16 -37.10 3.38
CA TYR A 446 6.81 -36.34 2.32
C TYR A 446 6.60 -34.82 2.48
N ALA A 447 5.41 -34.41 2.93
CA ALA A 447 5.11 -33.00 3.21
C ALA A 447 5.90 -32.49 4.42
N ILE A 448 6.03 -33.30 5.48
CA ILE A 448 6.80 -32.92 6.68
C ILE A 448 8.30 -32.81 6.34
N ARG A 449 8.83 -33.71 5.52
CA ARG A 449 10.23 -33.61 5.06
C ARG A 449 10.46 -32.37 4.17
N ALA A 450 9.54 -32.09 3.25
CA ALA A 450 9.57 -30.89 2.42
C ALA A 450 9.51 -29.59 3.27
N PHE A 451 8.76 -29.60 4.37
CA PHE A 451 8.74 -28.49 5.33
C PHE A 451 10.10 -28.31 6.02
N ALA A 452 10.75 -29.40 6.44
CA ALA A 452 12.10 -29.35 6.99
C ALA A 452 13.11 -28.77 5.98
N ASP A 453 13.03 -29.18 4.72
CA ASP A 453 13.89 -28.64 3.65
C ASP A 453 13.59 -27.14 3.38
N ALA A 454 12.33 -26.71 3.51
CA ALA A 454 11.96 -25.30 3.38
C ALA A 454 12.52 -24.42 4.52
N LEU A 455 12.61 -24.93 5.76
CA LEU A 455 13.22 -24.21 6.87
C LEU A 455 14.70 -23.89 6.62
N GLU A 456 15.42 -24.73 5.87
CA GLU A 456 16.82 -24.48 5.50
C GLU A 456 16.99 -23.32 4.51
N SER A 457 15.91 -22.82 3.89
CA SER A 457 15.98 -21.69 2.95
C SER A 457 16.48 -20.39 3.59
N VAL A 458 16.13 -20.13 4.85
CA VAL A 458 16.56 -18.95 5.61
C VAL A 458 18.09 -18.96 5.82
N PRO A 459 18.69 -20.02 6.42
CA PRO A 459 20.13 -20.10 6.54
C PRO A 459 20.84 -20.11 5.17
N LEU A 460 20.29 -20.80 4.16
CA LEU A 460 20.87 -20.76 2.81
C LEU A 460 20.92 -19.33 2.24
N ALA A 461 19.86 -18.54 2.42
CA ALA A 461 19.81 -17.15 2.01
C ALA A 461 20.83 -16.27 2.77
N LEU A 462 20.99 -16.48 4.08
CA LEU A 462 21.99 -15.77 4.88
C LEU A 462 23.42 -16.06 4.42
N ALA A 463 23.73 -17.32 4.11
CA ALA A 463 25.05 -17.72 3.59
C ALA A 463 25.31 -17.13 2.20
N GLU A 464 24.30 -17.14 1.32
CA GLU A 464 24.37 -16.58 -0.03
C GLU A 464 24.63 -15.07 0.00
N ASN A 465 23.88 -14.32 0.81
CA ASN A 465 24.07 -12.86 0.96
C ASN A 465 25.43 -12.51 1.59
N SER A 466 26.01 -13.43 2.37
CA SER A 466 27.33 -13.26 2.96
C SER A 466 28.48 -13.66 2.02
N GLY A 467 28.17 -14.18 0.83
CA GLY A 467 29.16 -14.58 -0.18
C GLY A 467 29.82 -15.93 0.06
N PHE A 468 29.28 -16.76 0.96
CA PHE A 468 29.77 -18.12 1.17
C PHE A 468 29.12 -19.12 0.21
N SER A 469 29.68 -20.32 0.12
CA SER A 469 29.00 -21.46 -0.52
C SER A 469 27.87 -21.95 0.39
N PRO A 470 26.59 -21.73 0.03
CA PRO A 470 25.47 -21.96 0.96
C PRO A 470 25.35 -23.43 1.37
N ILE A 471 25.46 -24.34 0.40
CA ILE A 471 25.30 -25.78 0.59
C ILE A 471 26.37 -26.33 1.54
N LYS A 472 27.65 -25.94 1.31
CA LYS A 472 28.76 -26.42 2.14
C LYS A 472 28.60 -25.94 3.58
N LEU A 473 28.37 -24.64 3.76
CA LEU A 473 28.31 -24.05 5.10
C LEU A 473 27.11 -24.57 5.90
N VAL A 474 25.92 -24.64 5.31
CA VAL A 474 24.73 -25.16 5.99
C VAL A 474 24.89 -26.64 6.32
N SER A 475 25.47 -27.45 5.42
CA SER A 475 25.77 -28.85 5.69
C SER A 475 26.76 -29.03 6.84
N ASP A 476 27.83 -28.21 6.87
CA ASP A 476 28.85 -28.27 7.93
C ASP A 476 28.25 -27.90 9.29
N VAL A 477 27.46 -26.81 9.36
CA VAL A 477 26.78 -26.37 10.59
C VAL A 477 25.75 -27.41 11.05
N LYS A 478 24.95 -27.95 10.12
CA LYS A 478 23.96 -29.01 10.41
C LYS A 478 24.64 -30.26 10.97
N ALA A 479 25.77 -30.69 10.39
CA ALA A 479 26.54 -31.83 10.88
C ALA A 479 27.09 -31.58 12.29
N GLN A 480 27.61 -30.38 12.56
CA GLN A 480 28.09 -29.99 13.90
C GLN A 480 26.96 -29.97 14.94
N GLN A 481 25.80 -29.42 14.57
CA GLN A 481 24.62 -29.35 15.43
C GLN A 481 24.09 -30.74 15.79
N ILE A 482 24.09 -31.69 14.84
CA ILE A 482 23.73 -33.10 15.10
C ILE A 482 24.77 -33.76 16.01
N ALA A 483 26.07 -33.56 15.75
CA ALA A 483 27.13 -34.21 16.52
C ALA A 483 27.22 -33.72 17.97
N GLN A 484 27.00 -32.42 18.20
CA GLN A 484 27.11 -31.79 19.52
C GLN A 484 25.76 -31.63 20.22
N ASN A 485 24.65 -31.90 19.52
CA ASN A 485 23.28 -31.63 19.97
C ASN A 485 23.09 -30.18 20.50
N ASN A 486 23.77 -29.23 19.87
CA ASN A 486 23.83 -27.83 20.30
C ASN A 486 23.02 -26.94 19.36
N SER A 487 21.87 -26.43 19.83
CA SER A 487 20.94 -25.60 19.05
C SER A 487 21.44 -24.17 18.75
N ARG A 488 22.60 -23.79 19.28
CA ARG A 488 23.15 -22.43 19.18
C ARG A 488 24.05 -22.20 17.96
N LEU A 489 24.36 -23.27 17.21
CA LEU A 489 25.26 -23.20 16.06
C LEU A 489 24.51 -22.65 14.84
N GLY A 490 24.96 -21.52 14.33
CA GLY A 490 24.38 -20.82 13.19
C GLY A 490 25.43 -20.41 12.16
N ILE A 491 25.01 -19.58 11.21
CA ILE A 491 25.85 -19.06 10.14
C ILE A 491 26.56 -17.80 10.61
N ASP A 492 27.88 -17.80 10.51
CA ASP A 492 28.73 -16.64 10.78
C ASP A 492 28.75 -15.67 9.58
N CYS A 493 27.75 -14.79 9.48
CA CYS A 493 27.67 -13.78 8.41
C CYS A 493 28.78 -12.70 8.50
N LEU A 494 29.45 -12.57 9.65
CA LEU A 494 30.42 -11.51 9.91
C LEU A 494 31.88 -11.99 9.84
N ASN A 495 32.13 -13.28 9.60
CA ASN A 495 33.47 -13.89 9.61
C ASN A 495 34.23 -13.65 10.93
N LYS A 496 33.56 -13.75 12.07
CA LYS A 496 34.19 -13.69 13.40
C LYS A 496 34.96 -14.98 13.77
N GLY A 497 34.78 -16.06 13.00
CA GLY A 497 35.51 -17.33 13.16
C GLY A 497 34.87 -18.30 14.15
N THR A 498 33.63 -18.05 14.58
CA THR A 498 32.89 -18.92 15.52
C THR A 498 31.46 -19.12 15.03
N ASN A 499 30.95 -20.36 15.05
CA ASN A 499 29.56 -20.65 14.66
C ASN A 499 28.57 -20.52 15.82
N ASP A 500 29.04 -20.29 17.06
CA ASP A 500 28.17 -20.18 18.23
C ASP A 500 27.55 -18.78 18.33
N MET A 501 26.24 -18.70 18.07
CA MET A 501 25.48 -17.47 18.07
C MET A 501 25.35 -16.83 19.45
N LYS A 502 25.50 -17.62 20.53
CA LYS A 502 25.55 -17.08 21.90
C LYS A 502 26.83 -16.30 22.13
N ALA A 503 27.96 -16.82 21.67
CA ALA A 503 29.25 -16.14 21.77
C ALA A 503 29.28 -14.87 20.91
N GLN A 504 28.55 -14.87 19.79
CA GLN A 504 28.40 -13.69 18.92
C GLN A 504 27.33 -12.68 19.38
N SER A 505 26.56 -13.00 20.44
CA SER A 505 25.40 -12.22 20.90
C SER A 505 24.31 -12.00 19.84
N VAL A 506 24.11 -12.96 18.94
CA VAL A 506 23.04 -12.91 17.92
C VAL A 506 21.77 -13.51 18.51
N ILE A 507 20.85 -12.63 18.90
CA ILE A 507 19.65 -12.99 19.66
C ILE A 507 18.40 -12.54 18.90
N GLU A 508 17.42 -13.43 18.83
CA GLU A 508 16.08 -13.14 18.31
C GLU A 508 15.02 -13.50 19.35
N THR A 509 13.85 -12.88 19.25
CA THR A 509 12.73 -13.14 20.18
C THR A 509 12.00 -14.42 19.81
N LEU A 510 11.64 -15.23 20.81
CA LEU A 510 10.88 -16.46 20.58
C LEU A 510 9.53 -16.16 19.92
N ILE A 511 8.82 -15.13 20.42
CA ILE A 511 7.51 -14.73 19.88
C ILE A 511 7.59 -14.38 18.40
N GLY A 512 8.67 -13.70 17.96
CA GLY A 512 8.89 -13.36 16.57
C GLY A 512 9.01 -14.60 15.68
N LYS A 513 9.87 -15.56 16.05
CA LYS A 513 10.05 -16.80 15.27
C LYS A 513 8.81 -17.69 15.24
N ARG A 514 8.10 -17.80 16.38
CA ARG A 514 6.84 -18.54 16.44
C ARG A 514 5.81 -17.97 15.48
N GLN A 515 5.65 -16.66 15.48
CA GLN A 515 4.70 -15.99 14.61
C GLN A 515 5.09 -16.12 13.13
N GLN A 516 6.38 -15.99 12.83
CA GLN A 516 6.91 -16.14 11.47
C GLN A 516 6.58 -17.50 10.85
N ILE A 517 6.84 -18.61 11.58
CA ILE A 517 6.54 -19.96 11.10
C ILE A 517 5.03 -20.20 10.98
N SER A 518 4.25 -19.73 11.98
CA SER A 518 2.79 -19.88 11.99
C SER A 518 2.13 -19.16 10.82
N LEU A 519 2.42 -17.86 10.64
CA LEU A 519 1.82 -17.04 9.59
C LEU A 519 2.20 -17.53 8.19
N ALA A 520 3.48 -17.86 7.97
CA ALA A 520 3.93 -18.41 6.69
C ALA A 520 3.17 -19.70 6.34
N THR A 521 3.05 -20.63 7.30
CA THR A 521 2.35 -21.91 7.10
C THR A 521 0.86 -21.70 6.82
N GLN A 522 0.21 -20.80 7.57
CA GLN A 522 -1.21 -20.48 7.38
C GLN A 522 -1.48 -19.88 5.99
N LEU A 523 -0.62 -18.97 5.52
CA LEU A 523 -0.76 -18.40 4.19
C LEU A 523 -0.58 -19.46 3.11
N VAL A 524 0.45 -20.30 3.21
CA VAL A 524 0.70 -21.36 2.22
C VAL A 524 -0.47 -22.34 2.15
N ARG A 525 -1.05 -22.70 3.30
CA ARG A 525 -2.29 -23.50 3.36
C ARG A 525 -3.43 -22.83 2.62
N MET A 526 -3.61 -21.51 2.77
CA MET A 526 -4.65 -20.79 2.06
C MET A 526 -4.42 -20.80 0.55
N ILE A 527 -3.18 -20.57 0.10
CA ILE A 527 -2.81 -20.55 -1.33
C ILE A 527 -3.01 -21.94 -1.96
N LEU A 528 -2.58 -23.01 -1.28
CA LEU A 528 -2.74 -24.38 -1.78
C LEU A 528 -4.20 -24.83 -1.88
N LYS A 529 -5.12 -24.19 -1.16
CA LYS A 529 -6.57 -24.46 -1.25
C LYS A 529 -7.24 -23.77 -2.45
N ILE A 530 -6.57 -22.84 -3.12
CA ILE A 530 -7.13 -22.12 -4.27
C ILE A 530 -6.82 -22.91 -5.55
N ASP A 531 -7.83 -23.53 -6.13
CA ASP A 531 -7.74 -24.38 -7.32
C ASP A 531 -8.35 -23.74 -8.58
N ASP A 532 -9.16 -22.68 -8.45
CA ASP A 532 -9.85 -22.01 -9.56
C ASP A 532 -9.73 -20.48 -9.45
N ILE A 533 -9.06 -19.87 -10.44
CA ILE A 533 -8.92 -18.41 -10.55
C ILE A 533 -9.84 -17.91 -11.64
N ARG A 534 -10.70 -16.96 -11.29
CA ARG A 534 -11.59 -16.28 -12.24
C ARG A 534 -11.20 -14.81 -12.31
N LEU A 535 -10.49 -14.43 -13.37
CA LEU A 535 -10.24 -13.03 -13.66
C LEU A 535 -11.46 -12.44 -14.39
N PRO A 536 -12.14 -11.42 -13.85
CA PRO A 536 -13.16 -10.72 -14.60
C PRO A 536 -12.49 -10.06 -15.82
N GLY A 537 -13.10 -10.18 -17.00
CA GLY A 537 -12.58 -9.61 -18.24
C GLY A 537 -12.47 -8.08 -18.27
N PHE A 538 -13.01 -7.40 -17.24
CA PHE A 538 -12.90 -5.96 -17.03
C PHE A 538 -12.56 -5.67 -15.56
N THR A 539 -11.62 -4.76 -15.34
CA THR A 539 -11.34 -4.22 -14.00
C THR A 539 -12.40 -3.17 -13.62
N ALA A 540 -12.68 -3.02 -12.32
CA ALA A 540 -13.63 -2.01 -11.83
C ALA A 540 -13.26 -0.58 -12.29
N LYS A 541 -11.96 -0.28 -12.38
CA LYS A 541 -11.44 1.00 -12.90
C LYS A 541 -11.74 1.20 -14.38
N GLU A 542 -11.64 0.15 -15.20
CA GLU A 542 -11.99 0.23 -16.62
C GLU A 542 -13.48 0.44 -16.83
N VAL A 543 -14.33 -0.25 -16.07
CA VAL A 543 -15.79 -0.03 -16.10
C VAL A 543 -16.13 1.39 -15.65
N GLN A 544 -15.50 1.89 -14.58
CA GLN A 544 -15.69 3.26 -14.11
C GLN A 544 -15.24 4.30 -15.14
N ARG A 545 -14.14 4.03 -15.87
CA ARG A 545 -13.65 4.89 -16.95
C ARG A 545 -14.58 4.88 -18.17
N LEU A 546 -15.16 3.73 -18.52
CA LEU A 546 -16.16 3.65 -19.59
C LEU A 546 -17.45 4.37 -19.19
N TYR A 547 -17.87 4.22 -17.93
CA TYR A 547 -19.04 4.90 -17.38
C TYR A 547 -18.86 6.42 -17.27
N SER A 548 -17.66 6.89 -16.88
CA SER A 548 -17.37 8.34 -16.88
C SER A 548 -17.43 8.92 -18.29
N ARG A 549 -17.01 8.17 -19.31
CA ARG A 549 -17.12 8.57 -20.71
C ARG A 549 -18.56 8.64 -21.19
N PHE A 550 -19.39 7.67 -20.82
CA PHE A 550 -20.83 7.69 -21.07
C PHE A 550 -21.49 8.94 -20.45
N LYS A 551 -21.13 9.26 -19.20
CA LYS A 551 -21.65 10.44 -18.49
C LYS A 551 -21.22 11.78 -19.10
N ILE A 552 -20.03 11.87 -19.69
CA ILE A 552 -19.58 13.08 -20.40
C ILE A 552 -20.45 13.34 -21.64
N LEU A 553 -20.91 12.28 -22.29
CA LEU A 553 -21.78 12.38 -23.47
C LEU A 553 -23.23 12.66 -23.08
N ASP A 554 -23.70 12.14 -21.95
CA ASP A 554 -25.03 12.43 -21.38
C ASP A 554 -25.07 13.80 -20.67
N LYS A 555 -25.11 14.87 -21.47
CA LYS A 555 -25.15 16.25 -20.97
C LYS A 555 -26.42 16.58 -20.17
N ASN A 556 -27.50 15.80 -20.35
CA ASN A 556 -28.79 16.03 -19.72
C ASN A 556 -28.99 15.19 -18.46
N ASN A 557 -28.02 14.33 -18.11
CA ASN A 557 -28.06 13.46 -16.92
C ASN A 557 -29.28 12.53 -16.91
N CYS A 558 -29.70 12.11 -18.09
CA CYS A 558 -30.90 11.31 -18.31
C CYS A 558 -30.68 9.80 -18.13
N GLU A 559 -29.44 9.35 -17.89
CA GLU A 559 -29.01 7.94 -17.87
C GLU A 559 -29.15 7.21 -19.22
N PHE A 560 -29.44 7.95 -20.29
CA PHE A 560 -29.51 7.47 -21.67
C PHE A 560 -28.93 8.51 -22.64
N LEU A 561 -28.29 8.04 -23.71
CA LEU A 561 -27.79 8.89 -24.79
C LEU A 561 -28.88 9.06 -25.85
N THR A 562 -29.13 10.32 -26.22
CA THR A 562 -30.01 10.67 -27.34
C THR A 562 -29.22 10.97 -28.60
N ARG A 563 -29.92 11.04 -29.74
CA ARG A 563 -29.36 11.45 -31.05
C ARG A 563 -28.55 12.75 -30.96
N GLU A 564 -29.04 13.72 -30.20
CA GLU A 564 -28.37 15.01 -30.01
C GLU A 564 -27.06 14.89 -29.23
N ASN A 565 -26.99 13.97 -28.26
CA ASN A 565 -25.77 13.71 -27.50
C ASN A 565 -24.67 13.08 -28.38
N LEU A 566 -25.03 12.13 -29.25
CA LEU A 566 -24.07 11.52 -30.18
C LEU A 566 -23.62 12.47 -31.28
N LEU A 567 -24.47 13.37 -31.75
CA LEU A 567 -24.12 14.40 -32.74
C LEU A 567 -23.11 15.43 -32.21
N CYS A 568 -23.02 15.58 -30.88
CA CYS A 568 -22.03 16.45 -30.25
C CYS A 568 -20.60 15.90 -30.29
N ILE A 569 -20.39 14.65 -30.72
CA ILE A 569 -19.06 14.05 -30.82
C ILE A 569 -18.31 14.71 -31.99
N SER A 570 -17.15 15.28 -31.72
CA SER A 570 -16.33 16.03 -32.68
C SER A 570 -16.07 15.27 -33.97
N GLU A 571 -15.64 14.01 -33.85
CA GLU A 571 -15.31 13.13 -34.96
C GLU A 571 -16.54 12.79 -35.82
N VAL A 572 -17.73 12.74 -35.21
CA VAL A 572 -18.99 12.47 -35.92
C VAL A 572 -19.53 13.74 -36.56
N ASN A 573 -19.42 14.89 -35.89
CA ASN A 573 -19.87 16.18 -36.43
C ASN A 573 -19.04 16.65 -37.64
N ILE A 574 -17.74 16.32 -37.68
CA ILE A 574 -16.85 16.65 -38.81
C ILE A 574 -17.08 15.69 -39.99
N ASN A 575 -17.58 14.48 -39.74
CA ASN A 575 -17.78 13.49 -40.79
C ASN A 575 -19.06 13.83 -41.60
N PRO A 576 -19.00 13.97 -42.94
CA PRO A 576 -20.17 14.25 -43.77
C PRO A 576 -21.26 13.17 -43.68
N LEU A 577 -20.88 11.94 -43.29
CA LEU A 577 -21.82 10.82 -43.04
C LEU A 577 -22.23 10.70 -41.57
N GLY A 578 -21.78 11.60 -40.70
CA GLY A 578 -21.94 11.46 -39.25
C GLY A 578 -23.40 11.37 -38.79
N LYS A 579 -24.31 12.11 -39.45
CA LYS A 579 -25.75 12.03 -39.17
C LYS A 579 -26.31 10.64 -39.50
N ARG A 580 -25.89 10.04 -40.62
CA ARG A 580 -26.31 8.69 -41.04
C ARG A 580 -25.73 7.61 -40.15
N LEU A 581 -24.46 7.76 -39.77
CA LEU A 581 -23.83 6.86 -38.81
C LEU A 581 -24.62 6.80 -37.50
N ILE A 582 -25.13 7.93 -37.01
CA ILE A 582 -25.97 7.96 -35.81
C ILE A 582 -27.36 7.35 -36.04
N ASP A 583 -27.93 7.51 -37.22
CA ASP A 583 -29.24 6.92 -37.56
C ASP A 583 -29.19 5.40 -37.57
N VAL A 584 -28.20 4.81 -38.25
CA VAL A 584 -27.97 3.35 -38.23
C VAL A 584 -27.69 2.85 -36.81
N ILE A 585 -26.94 3.61 -36.00
CA ILE A 585 -26.67 3.25 -34.60
C ILE A 585 -27.93 3.27 -33.73
N MET A 586 -28.82 4.25 -33.95
CA MET A 586 -30.06 4.40 -33.21
C MET A 586 -31.09 3.34 -33.61
N GLU A 587 -31.09 2.90 -34.87
CA GLU A 587 -31.96 1.82 -35.36
C GLU A 587 -31.47 0.43 -34.93
N ASP A 588 -30.14 0.18 -34.96
CA ASP A 588 -29.56 -1.10 -34.54
C ASP A 588 -29.65 -1.35 -33.03
N TYR A 589 -29.50 -0.30 -32.20
CA TYR A 589 -29.31 -0.44 -30.75
C TYR A 589 -30.27 0.39 -29.90
N GLY A 590 -31.01 1.35 -30.46
CA GLY A 590 -31.86 2.26 -29.70
C GLY A 590 -33.28 1.73 -29.53
N GLU A 591 -33.65 1.30 -28.33
CA GLU A 591 -35.07 1.14 -28.00
C GLU A 591 -35.68 2.53 -27.78
N ASN A 592 -36.67 2.92 -28.60
CA ASN A 592 -37.32 4.24 -28.54
C ASN A 592 -36.37 5.45 -28.65
N ASN A 593 -35.37 5.39 -29.55
CA ASN A 593 -34.36 6.45 -29.78
C ASN A 593 -33.50 6.80 -28.53
N LYS A 594 -33.27 5.82 -27.66
CA LYS A 594 -32.43 5.96 -26.46
C LYS A 594 -31.40 4.85 -26.39
N ILE A 595 -30.16 5.19 -26.07
CA ILE A 595 -29.06 4.23 -25.91
C ILE A 595 -28.62 4.21 -24.44
N ASP A 596 -28.74 3.06 -23.79
CA ASP A 596 -28.28 2.86 -22.42
C ASP A 596 -26.76 2.59 -22.34
N PHE A 597 -26.23 2.48 -21.12
CA PHE A 597 -24.79 2.23 -20.92
C PHE A 597 -24.33 0.87 -21.47
N GLN A 598 -25.18 -0.16 -21.47
CA GLN A 598 -24.81 -1.48 -21.98
C GLN A 598 -24.73 -1.46 -23.50
N GLN A 599 -25.72 -0.89 -24.16
CA GLN A 599 -25.78 -0.66 -25.61
C GLN A 599 -24.63 0.24 -26.07
N PHE A 600 -24.27 1.26 -25.30
CA PHE A 600 -23.10 2.10 -25.58
C PHE A 600 -21.78 1.30 -25.54
N ILE A 601 -21.63 0.31 -24.66
CA ILE A 601 -20.45 -0.56 -24.65
C ILE A 601 -20.41 -1.45 -25.89
N PHE A 602 -21.54 -2.02 -26.32
CA PHE A 602 -21.62 -2.81 -27.55
C PHE A 602 -21.27 -1.98 -28.79
N LEU A 603 -21.76 -0.74 -28.82
CA LEU A 603 -21.41 0.23 -29.85
C LEU A 603 -19.90 0.46 -29.93
N LEU A 604 -19.26 0.77 -28.80
CA LEU A 604 -17.81 0.99 -28.73
C LEU A 604 -17.00 -0.26 -29.12
N ALA A 605 -17.53 -1.46 -28.87
CA ALA A 605 -16.85 -2.70 -29.23
C ALA A 605 -16.70 -2.87 -30.76
N LYS A 606 -17.68 -2.39 -31.55
CA LYS A 606 -17.71 -2.49 -33.02
C LYS A 606 -16.69 -1.57 -33.69
N PHE A 607 -16.47 -0.37 -33.14
CA PHE A 607 -15.52 0.62 -33.66
C PHE A 607 -14.09 0.48 -33.09
N ARG A 608 -13.85 -0.53 -32.25
CA ARG A 608 -12.51 -0.82 -31.70
C ARG A 608 -11.68 -1.61 -32.72
N ARG A 609 -10.43 -1.18 -32.94
CA ARG A 609 -9.45 -1.95 -33.72
C ARG A 609 -9.18 -3.32 -33.06
N ALA A 610 -9.38 -4.40 -33.79
CA ALA A 610 -9.01 -5.74 -33.35
C ALA A 610 -7.48 -5.88 -33.41
N LYS A 611 -6.80 -5.97 -32.26
CA LYS A 611 -5.32 -6.03 -32.21
C LYS A 611 -4.76 -7.46 -32.27
N PHE A 612 -5.57 -8.47 -31.96
CA PHE A 612 -5.16 -9.90 -31.92
C PHE A 612 -6.28 -10.81 -32.44
N LYS A 613 -5.95 -11.99 -33.00
CA LYS A 613 -6.95 -12.99 -33.45
C LYS A 613 -7.91 -13.44 -32.33
N SER A 614 -7.48 -13.40 -31.08
CA SER A 614 -8.29 -13.71 -29.89
C SER A 614 -9.16 -12.54 -29.38
N SER A 615 -9.12 -11.37 -30.05
CA SER A 615 -9.88 -10.16 -29.66
C SER A 615 -11.12 -9.90 -30.53
N VAL A 616 -11.40 -10.81 -31.47
CA VAL A 616 -12.58 -10.77 -32.33
C VAL A 616 -13.78 -11.25 -31.50
N THR A 617 -14.72 -10.34 -31.22
CA THR A 617 -16.03 -10.68 -30.64
C THR A 617 -17.05 -10.84 -31.75
N GLU A 618 -18.21 -11.45 -31.50
CA GLU A 618 -19.31 -11.57 -32.47
C GLU A 618 -19.68 -10.21 -33.12
N PHE A 619 -19.55 -9.13 -32.35
CA PHE A 619 -19.82 -7.75 -32.77
C PHE A 619 -18.61 -7.03 -33.43
N ASN A 620 -17.39 -7.54 -33.28
CA ASN A 620 -16.15 -6.97 -33.83
C ASN A 620 -15.49 -7.95 -34.82
N THR A 621 -16.30 -8.54 -35.69
CA THR A 621 -15.81 -9.30 -36.86
C THR A 621 -15.72 -8.40 -38.09
N ARG A 622 -14.84 -8.75 -39.05
CA ARG A 622 -14.75 -8.05 -40.34
C ARG A 622 -16.10 -8.04 -41.07
N ASN A 623 -16.85 -9.13 -41.02
CA ASN A 623 -18.18 -9.21 -41.65
C ASN A 623 -19.20 -8.31 -40.95
N SER A 624 -19.23 -8.27 -39.62
CA SER A 624 -20.13 -7.38 -38.86
C SER A 624 -19.82 -5.90 -39.11
N LYS A 625 -18.55 -5.57 -39.36
CA LYS A 625 -18.09 -4.25 -39.77
C LYS A 625 -18.52 -3.90 -41.20
N LEU A 626 -18.28 -4.80 -42.16
CA LEU A 626 -18.68 -4.59 -43.55
C LEU A 626 -20.19 -4.49 -43.69
N ARG A 627 -20.95 -5.25 -42.91
CA ARG A 627 -22.41 -5.17 -42.86
C ARG A 627 -22.90 -3.80 -42.39
N PHE A 628 -22.32 -3.28 -41.31
CA PHE A 628 -22.64 -1.93 -40.85
C PHE A 628 -22.28 -0.82 -41.86
N LEU A 629 -21.21 -1.01 -42.62
CA LEU A 629 -20.89 -0.09 -43.72
C LEU A 629 -21.93 -0.20 -44.83
N PHE A 630 -22.34 -1.41 -45.19
CA PHE A 630 -23.38 -1.65 -46.19
C PHE A 630 -24.70 -0.98 -45.79
N ASP A 631 -25.10 -1.12 -44.52
CA ASP A 631 -26.31 -0.52 -43.95
C ASP A 631 -26.27 1.03 -43.94
N MET A 632 -25.11 1.68 -44.12
CA MET A 632 -25.03 3.14 -44.32
C MET A 632 -25.38 3.58 -45.74
N TYR A 633 -25.26 2.68 -46.72
CA TYR A 633 -25.56 2.94 -48.12
C TYR A 633 -26.98 2.47 -48.49
N ASP A 634 -27.44 1.35 -47.94
CA ASP A 634 -28.79 0.81 -48.11
C ASP A 634 -29.79 1.60 -47.22
N ARG A 635 -30.71 2.34 -47.84
CA ARG A 635 -31.62 3.27 -47.15
C ARG A 635 -33.03 2.68 -46.98
N ASN A 636 -33.43 1.77 -47.86
CA ASN A 636 -34.74 1.13 -47.83
C ASN A 636 -34.72 -0.25 -47.12
N HIS A 637 -33.53 -0.71 -46.71
CA HIS A 637 -33.24 -1.98 -46.03
C HIS A 637 -33.66 -3.21 -46.84
N ASP A 638 -33.60 -3.12 -48.17
CA ASP A 638 -33.92 -4.23 -49.06
C ASP A 638 -32.72 -5.19 -49.30
N MET A 639 -31.60 -4.94 -48.61
CA MET A 639 -30.34 -5.68 -48.71
C MET A 639 -29.64 -5.51 -50.07
N LYS A 640 -29.98 -4.44 -50.80
CA LYS A 640 -29.33 -4.02 -52.03
C LYS A 640 -29.02 -2.52 -51.96
N ILE A 641 -28.00 -2.08 -52.69
CA ILE A 641 -27.71 -0.66 -52.86
C ILE A 641 -28.04 -0.29 -54.29
N ASP A 642 -29.08 0.50 -54.46
CA ASP A 642 -29.53 0.96 -55.77
C ASP A 642 -28.80 2.23 -56.22
N ARG A 643 -28.89 2.52 -57.53
CA ARG A 643 -28.30 3.72 -58.13
C ARG A 643 -28.64 5.02 -57.41
N ASN A 644 -29.89 5.16 -57.02
CA ASN A 644 -30.37 6.38 -56.37
C ASN A 644 -29.79 6.51 -54.96
N GLU A 645 -29.64 5.39 -54.23
CA GLU A 645 -29.08 5.37 -52.88
C GLU A 645 -27.59 5.70 -52.91
N LEU A 646 -26.84 5.07 -53.82
CA LEU A 646 -25.42 5.34 -54.01
C LEU A 646 -25.17 6.81 -54.39
N LEU A 647 -25.99 7.36 -55.30
CA LEU A 647 -25.91 8.75 -55.73
C LEU A 647 -26.15 9.72 -54.57
N GLU A 648 -27.18 9.47 -53.74
CA GLU A 648 -27.45 10.29 -52.57
C GLU A 648 -26.30 10.26 -51.55
N VAL A 649 -25.72 9.08 -51.30
CA VAL A 649 -24.57 8.95 -50.39
C VAL A 649 -23.38 9.75 -50.93
N LEU A 650 -23.08 9.63 -52.23
CA LEU A 650 -21.98 10.35 -52.89
C LEU A 650 -22.18 11.87 -52.88
N LYS A 651 -23.41 12.35 -53.11
CA LYS A 651 -23.76 13.78 -52.99
C LYS A 651 -23.51 14.31 -51.58
N MET A 652 -23.79 13.50 -50.55
CA MET A 652 -23.51 13.87 -49.15
C MET A 652 -22.01 13.88 -48.82
N MET A 653 -21.21 12.97 -49.39
CA MET A 653 -19.76 12.93 -49.14
C MET A 653 -18.97 14.04 -49.84
N ILE A 654 -19.34 14.36 -51.08
CA ILE A 654 -18.57 15.26 -51.95
C ILE A 654 -18.98 16.73 -51.72
N GLY A 655 -20.20 16.97 -51.22
CA GLY A 655 -20.72 18.32 -50.96
C GLY A 655 -20.95 19.14 -52.24
N GLY A 656 -21.40 20.39 -52.09
CA GLY A 656 -21.85 21.24 -53.21
C GLY A 656 -20.78 21.76 -54.18
N ASN A 657 -19.58 21.16 -54.21
CA ASN A 657 -18.44 21.62 -55.01
C ASN A 657 -18.22 20.84 -56.31
N VAL A 658 -19.07 19.87 -56.64
CA VAL A 658 -18.99 19.06 -57.88
C VAL A 658 -20.31 19.14 -58.62
N HIS A 659 -20.27 19.27 -59.95
CA HIS A 659 -21.48 19.28 -60.78
C HIS A 659 -22.20 17.93 -60.71
N ASP A 660 -23.53 17.96 -60.58
CA ASP A 660 -24.38 16.76 -60.44
C ASP A 660 -24.12 15.72 -61.55
N ASP A 661 -23.85 16.16 -62.78
CA ASP A 661 -23.54 15.28 -63.92
C ASP A 661 -22.27 14.42 -63.70
N GLN A 662 -21.26 14.95 -63.02
CA GLN A 662 -20.03 14.20 -62.71
C GLN A 662 -20.27 13.17 -61.60
N ILE A 663 -21.16 13.47 -60.66
CA ILE A 663 -21.53 12.53 -59.58
C ILE A 663 -22.37 11.38 -60.14
N GLU A 664 -23.27 11.68 -61.09
CA GLU A 664 -24.02 10.66 -61.82
C GLU A 664 -23.09 9.73 -62.62
N MET A 665 -22.10 10.28 -63.33
CA MET A 665 -21.10 9.46 -64.04
C MET A 665 -20.29 8.56 -63.09
N ILE A 666 -19.93 9.05 -61.90
CA ILE A 666 -19.19 8.26 -60.90
C ILE A 666 -20.08 7.15 -60.33
N ALA A 667 -21.35 7.45 -60.01
CA ALA A 667 -22.29 6.45 -59.51
C ALA A 667 -22.54 5.35 -60.56
N ASP A 668 -22.72 5.73 -61.83
CA ASP A 668 -22.91 4.80 -62.94
C ASP A 668 -21.69 3.93 -63.21
N HIS A 669 -20.50 4.53 -63.18
CA HIS A 669 -19.25 3.78 -63.31
C HIS A 669 -19.07 2.80 -62.15
N THR A 670 -19.39 3.24 -60.92
CA THR A 670 -19.26 2.42 -59.72
C THR A 670 -20.22 1.24 -59.72
N ILE A 671 -21.47 1.43 -60.14
CA ILE A 671 -22.43 0.31 -60.24
C ILE A 671 -22.00 -0.66 -61.34
N ASN A 672 -21.66 -0.16 -62.53
CA ASN A 672 -21.24 -1.02 -63.64
C ASN A 672 -19.94 -1.81 -63.35
N GLU A 673 -19.06 -1.31 -62.48
CA GLU A 673 -17.85 -2.04 -62.06
C GLU A 673 -18.11 -3.07 -60.96
N LEU A 674 -19.07 -2.83 -60.08
CA LEU A 674 -19.30 -3.65 -58.89
C LEU A 674 -20.41 -4.70 -59.09
N ASP A 675 -21.40 -4.39 -59.92
CA ASP A 675 -22.50 -5.26 -60.34
C ASP A 675 -21.98 -6.35 -61.30
N LYS A 676 -21.97 -7.60 -60.84
CA LYS A 676 -21.48 -8.75 -61.62
C LYS A 676 -22.60 -9.59 -62.21
N ASP A 677 -23.81 -9.49 -61.68
CA ASP A 677 -24.97 -10.24 -62.14
C ASP A 677 -25.86 -9.44 -63.12
N GLY A 678 -25.58 -8.14 -63.28
CA GLY A 678 -26.20 -7.23 -64.23
C GLY A 678 -27.56 -6.70 -63.77
N ASP A 679 -27.87 -6.78 -62.47
CA ASP A 679 -29.17 -6.41 -61.91
C ASP A 679 -29.34 -4.91 -61.60
N LYS A 680 -28.28 -4.11 -61.85
CA LYS A 680 -28.18 -2.66 -61.61
C LYS A 680 -28.24 -2.24 -60.13
N SER A 681 -28.02 -3.18 -59.24
CA SER A 681 -27.94 -2.99 -57.79
C SER A 681 -26.64 -3.61 -57.27
N ILE A 682 -26.22 -3.27 -56.06
CA ILE A 682 -25.04 -3.90 -55.42
C ILE A 682 -25.51 -4.73 -54.24
N THR A 683 -25.28 -6.04 -54.29
CA THR A 683 -25.60 -6.94 -53.17
C THR A 683 -24.51 -6.93 -52.10
N PHE A 684 -24.84 -7.38 -50.88
CA PHE A 684 -23.87 -7.47 -49.78
C PHE A 684 -22.63 -8.33 -50.14
N GLU A 685 -22.81 -9.40 -50.92
CA GLU A 685 -21.70 -10.26 -51.35
C GLU A 685 -20.75 -9.55 -52.33
N GLU A 686 -21.29 -8.73 -53.24
CA GLU A 686 -20.52 -7.92 -54.18
C GLU A 686 -19.80 -6.77 -53.48
N PHE A 687 -20.47 -6.14 -52.52
CA PHE A 687 -19.89 -5.14 -51.63
C PHE A 687 -18.72 -5.70 -50.80
N CYS A 688 -18.84 -6.93 -50.28
CA CYS A 688 -17.75 -7.58 -49.54
C CYS A 688 -16.54 -7.88 -50.45
N LYS A 689 -16.77 -8.46 -51.63
CA LYS A 689 -15.70 -8.83 -52.59
C LYS A 689 -14.89 -7.62 -53.09
N THR A 690 -15.51 -6.45 -53.11
CA THR A 690 -14.90 -5.22 -53.63
C THR A 690 -14.12 -4.48 -52.55
N LEU A 691 -14.60 -4.53 -51.30
CA LEU A 691 -13.92 -4.00 -50.12
C LEU A 691 -12.87 -4.96 -49.52
N ASP A 692 -12.69 -6.17 -50.07
CA ASP A 692 -11.67 -7.13 -49.63
C ASP A 692 -10.24 -6.58 -49.69
N ARG A 693 -9.97 -5.64 -50.61
CA ARG A 693 -8.66 -4.98 -50.73
C ARG A 693 -8.46 -3.81 -49.75
N ILE A 694 -9.51 -3.40 -49.03
CA ILE A 694 -9.48 -2.29 -48.10
C ILE A 694 -9.39 -2.81 -46.66
N ASP A 695 -8.52 -2.20 -45.86
CA ASP A 695 -8.45 -2.48 -44.43
C ASP A 695 -9.61 -1.81 -43.69
N ALA A 696 -10.74 -2.52 -43.61
CA ALA A 696 -11.96 -2.07 -42.94
C ALA A 696 -11.75 -1.83 -41.43
N ASP A 697 -10.75 -2.47 -40.81
CA ASP A 697 -10.48 -2.32 -39.37
C ASP A 697 -9.87 -0.96 -39.04
N ASP A 698 -9.04 -0.41 -39.94
CA ASP A 698 -8.42 0.89 -39.76
C ASP A 698 -9.36 2.04 -40.12
N LYS A 699 -10.15 1.90 -41.19
CA LYS A 699 -11.07 2.96 -41.64
C LYS A 699 -12.30 3.14 -40.75
N MET A 700 -12.74 2.09 -40.04
CA MET A 700 -13.85 2.17 -39.08
C MET A 700 -13.43 2.38 -37.63
N SER A 701 -12.16 2.66 -37.38
CA SER A 701 -11.72 2.96 -36.01
C SER A 701 -12.11 4.40 -35.64
N MET A 702 -13.13 4.56 -34.80
CA MET A 702 -13.51 5.87 -34.25
C MET A 702 -13.01 6.01 -32.81
N LYS A 703 -12.32 7.11 -32.52
CA LYS A 703 -12.00 7.52 -31.16
C LYS A 703 -13.16 8.36 -30.67
N PHE A 704 -13.93 7.85 -29.73
CA PHE A 704 -15.13 8.56 -29.25
C PHE A 704 -14.79 9.72 -28.32
N LEU A 705 -13.64 9.66 -27.63
CA LEU A 705 -13.10 10.68 -26.71
C LEU A 705 -11.58 10.45 -26.54
N SER A 706 -10.75 11.46 -26.85
CA SER A 706 -9.34 11.53 -26.39
C SER A 706 -9.26 12.06 -24.97
#